data_AF-A0A7W5IN62-F1
#
_entry.id   AF-A0A7W5IN62-F1
#
_cell.length_a   1.000
_cell.length_b   1.000
_cell.length_c   1.000
_cell.angle_alpha   90.00
_cell.angle_beta   90.00
_cell.angle_gamma   90.00
#
_symmetry.space_group_name_H-M   'P 1'
#
loop_
_entity.id
_entity.type
_entity.pdbx_description
1 polymer ?
#
loop_
_entity_poly.entity_id
_entity_poly.type
_entity_poly.pdbx_seq_one_letter_code
_entity_poly.pdbx_strand_id
1 'polypeptide(L)'
;MSESKLKLSGYWIVVVTLTTFVAVLAWFQGEKFHPSPVFRVVVVLLIGAAILLARGLITSSWQWSASLAARKVGRRYVRASSARAGATGADRAAIRRNWAAGLKASLRNRMGWRWCYGMPWLLVAGDDSTISRLMPELGEQGWLITDQAVLLWGGAGTDGRLDEGWLRQIRGLRYRRPLDAIVLTIDATTPLQGSGRGTGSWAMSIARITDVLRWSAPIYVLDVDGNDAVHAEGVPVAGCEFTRPAYTADARSVWAALLSLRDRLADESVWRLSRDDNDRQAADLSARLDTRSEPLAQWLAGLSAWQRRPLPVAGAFFTAWPLANASSASSVQGGDRPLWRYLAEASKHTSGRRTWTHPVTVLSTVALVLIGIWSAGMLISGMNNAHEVMLTRESLQALHRANDTPGRLRALLALQQRIALHEARVQEHTPLLTRFGLNHDRAILSALWTPYARAAKPLLISPVQQDIEGQLVDLGQMSTAQVDTQSSQVAQDGQQALKTYLMLADPQRADSTFMTPQLGQHWNPDTGLRAGEKLDLSAQLLGFWAQHFPAHPDWRIQPREDLVGNARQTLLAIIGVRNSEDTIYQGILDSVGHKYPDQTLASLTAGTDTRGLFATSATVPGVFTRQAWEGSIDAAIDDAAKHNGVEGNWVLGNSANSVNSGSSQA
;
A
#
# COMPACT_ATOMS: atom_id res chain seq x y z
N MET A 1 12.46 39.65 -16.41
CA MET A 1 11.30 39.08 -15.70
C MET A 1 10.70 37.97 -16.57
N SER A 2 11.32 36.77 -16.66
CA SER A 2 10.78 35.70 -17.53
C SER A 2 11.15 34.26 -17.14
N GLU A 3 12.26 33.98 -16.46
CA GLU A 3 12.67 32.57 -16.22
C GLU A 3 11.89 31.81 -15.13
N SER A 4 11.30 32.50 -14.15
CA SER A 4 10.54 31.84 -13.08
C SER A 4 9.12 31.41 -13.50
N LYS A 5 8.53 32.07 -14.51
CA LYS A 5 7.23 31.69 -15.07
C LYS A 5 7.32 30.45 -15.97
N LEU A 6 8.44 30.26 -16.69
CA LEU A 6 8.68 29.09 -17.54
C LEU A 6 8.75 27.78 -16.74
N LYS A 7 9.35 27.79 -15.54
CA LYS A 7 9.41 26.60 -14.65
C LYS A 7 8.08 26.29 -13.96
N LEU A 8 7.21 27.29 -13.77
CA LEU A 8 5.84 27.06 -13.28
C LEU A 8 4.99 26.38 -14.37
N SER A 9 5.11 26.84 -15.62
CA SER A 9 4.40 26.27 -16.76
C SER A 9 4.77 24.80 -17.02
N GLY A 10 6.07 24.47 -16.93
CA GLY A 10 6.56 23.13 -17.24
C GLY A 10 5.96 21.99 -16.41
N TYR A 11 5.68 22.19 -15.12
CA TYR A 11 5.04 21.14 -14.30
C TYR A 11 3.58 20.92 -14.69
N TRP A 12 2.81 21.98 -14.89
CA TRP A 12 1.41 21.87 -15.31
C TRP A 12 1.32 21.23 -16.68
N ILE A 13 2.19 21.64 -17.61
CA ILE A 13 2.28 21.03 -18.93
C ILE A 13 2.62 19.55 -18.81
N VAL A 14 3.68 19.17 -18.09
CA VAL A 14 4.12 17.76 -17.97
C VAL A 14 3.08 16.89 -17.28
N VAL A 15 2.47 17.36 -16.19
CA VAL A 15 1.46 16.56 -15.49
C VAL A 15 0.19 16.46 -16.31
N VAL A 16 -0.29 17.55 -16.92
CA VAL A 16 -1.48 17.49 -17.79
C VAL A 16 -1.20 16.62 -19.01
N THR A 17 -0.05 16.75 -19.69
CA THR A 17 0.30 15.92 -20.85
C THR A 17 0.47 14.45 -20.49
N LEU A 18 1.08 14.14 -19.34
CA LEU A 18 1.20 12.77 -18.87
C LEU A 18 -0.17 12.20 -18.49
N THR A 19 -1.02 12.98 -17.82
CA THR A 19 -2.36 12.55 -17.42
C THR A 19 -3.24 12.32 -18.65
N THR A 20 -3.20 13.22 -19.64
CA THR A 20 -3.95 13.04 -20.89
C THR A 20 -3.40 11.88 -21.71
N PHE A 21 -2.08 11.70 -21.78
CA PHE A 21 -1.46 10.56 -22.45
C PHE A 21 -1.90 9.23 -21.83
N VAL A 22 -1.85 9.12 -20.50
CA VAL A 22 -2.30 7.93 -19.76
C VAL A 22 -3.82 7.74 -19.90
N ALA A 23 -4.61 8.82 -19.97
CA ALA A 23 -6.05 8.72 -20.19
C ALA A 23 -6.39 8.20 -21.59
N VAL A 24 -5.67 8.65 -22.62
CA VAL A 24 -5.79 8.14 -23.99
C VAL A 24 -5.35 6.69 -24.06
N LEU A 25 -4.25 6.32 -23.38
CA LEU A 25 -3.80 4.94 -23.32
C LEU A 25 -4.81 4.03 -22.59
N ALA A 26 -5.42 4.53 -21.52
CA ALA A 26 -6.46 3.83 -20.79
C ALA A 26 -7.75 3.65 -21.63
N TRP A 27 -8.10 4.62 -22.47
CA TRP A 27 -9.21 4.53 -23.42
C TRP A 27 -8.99 3.40 -24.43
N PHE A 28 -7.81 3.32 -25.06
CA PHE A 28 -7.53 2.37 -26.15
C PHE A 28 -6.99 1.00 -25.70
N GLN A 29 -6.28 0.89 -24.57
CA GLN A 29 -5.57 -0.35 -24.17
C GLN A 29 -5.99 -0.88 -22.79
N GLY A 30 -6.94 -0.24 -22.12
CA GLY A 30 -7.30 -0.55 -20.74
C GLY A 30 -8.34 -1.67 -20.53
N GLU A 31 -8.72 -2.41 -21.56
CA GLU A 31 -9.81 -3.42 -21.49
C GLU A 31 -9.59 -4.48 -20.43
N LYS A 32 -8.32 -4.79 -20.15
CA LYS A 32 -7.90 -5.71 -19.08
C LYS A 32 -8.22 -5.21 -17.67
N PHE A 33 -8.45 -3.90 -17.49
CA PHE A 33 -8.65 -3.28 -16.17
C PHE A 33 -10.13 -2.98 -15.85
N HIS A 34 -10.94 -2.60 -16.83
CA HIS A 34 -12.38 -2.36 -16.65
C HIS A 34 -13.09 -2.27 -18.00
N PRO A 35 -14.28 -2.81 -18.26
CA PRO A 35 -14.92 -2.77 -19.58
C PRO A 35 -15.28 -1.35 -20.06
N SER A 36 -15.69 -0.43 -19.17
CA SER A 36 -16.06 0.95 -19.54
C SER A 36 -14.84 1.85 -19.81
N PRO A 37 -14.69 2.45 -21.02
CA PRO A 37 -13.58 3.34 -21.34
C PRO A 37 -13.70 4.71 -20.65
N VAL A 38 -14.92 5.20 -20.45
CA VAL A 38 -15.21 6.45 -19.72
C VAL A 38 -14.72 6.37 -18.28
N PHE A 39 -14.96 5.23 -17.63
CA PHE A 39 -14.57 5.01 -16.25
C PHE A 39 -13.05 5.06 -16.06
N ARG A 40 -12.28 4.44 -16.97
CA ARG A 40 -10.81 4.45 -16.89
C ARG A 40 -10.24 5.86 -17.04
N VAL A 41 -10.80 6.66 -17.94
CA VAL A 41 -10.40 8.06 -18.14
C VAL A 41 -10.67 8.90 -16.90
N VAL A 42 -11.84 8.73 -16.26
CA VAL A 42 -12.18 9.45 -15.02
C VAL A 42 -11.20 9.13 -13.89
N VAL A 43 -10.81 7.87 -13.71
CA VAL A 43 -9.82 7.46 -12.70
C VAL A 43 -8.46 8.13 -12.94
N VAL A 44 -7.99 8.12 -14.19
CA VAL A 44 -6.72 8.76 -14.55
C VAL A 44 -6.77 10.27 -14.32
N LEU A 45 -7.88 10.93 -14.67
CA LEU A 45 -8.08 12.36 -14.45
C LEU A 45 -8.12 12.72 -12.97
N LEU A 46 -8.73 11.89 -12.11
CA LEU A 46 -8.75 12.11 -10.66
C LEU A 46 -7.35 11.99 -10.04
N ILE A 47 -6.55 11.02 -10.49
CA ILE A 47 -5.15 10.87 -10.05
C ILE A 47 -4.32 12.08 -10.50
N GLY A 48 -4.47 12.50 -11.75
CA GLY A 48 -3.80 13.70 -12.26
C GLY A 48 -4.22 14.96 -11.50
N ALA A 49 -5.51 15.14 -11.21
CA ALA A 49 -6.04 16.24 -10.41
C ALA A 49 -5.47 16.23 -8.97
N ALA A 50 -5.36 15.06 -8.34
CA ALA A 50 -4.73 14.93 -7.03
C ALA A 50 -3.25 15.32 -7.04
N ILE A 51 -2.50 14.91 -8.07
CA ILE A 51 -1.08 15.29 -8.27
C ILE A 51 -0.94 16.80 -8.53
N LEU A 52 -1.87 17.41 -9.26
CA LEU A 52 -1.90 18.85 -9.49
C LEU A 52 -2.22 19.63 -8.20
N LEU A 53 -3.21 19.18 -7.42
CA LEU A 53 -3.60 19.80 -6.15
C LEU A 53 -2.52 19.65 -5.06
N ALA A 54 -1.81 18.53 -5.02
CA ALA A 54 -0.71 18.30 -4.09
C ALA A 54 0.38 19.38 -4.22
N ARG A 55 0.72 19.80 -5.44
CA ARG A 55 1.68 20.90 -5.65
C ARG A 55 1.12 22.25 -5.24
N GLY A 56 -0.15 22.53 -5.51
CA GLY A 56 -0.82 23.78 -5.10
C GLY A 56 -0.76 23.99 -3.59
N LEU A 57 -0.93 22.93 -2.80
CA LEU A 57 -0.80 22.95 -1.34
C LEU A 57 0.66 23.07 -0.88
N ILE A 58 1.60 22.43 -1.58
CA ILE A 58 3.04 22.57 -1.31
C ILE A 58 3.53 23.99 -1.61
N THR A 59 3.09 24.61 -2.70
CA THR A 59 3.51 25.98 -3.05
C THR A 59 2.75 27.05 -2.28
N SER A 60 1.47 26.83 -1.96
CA SER A 60 0.69 27.76 -1.14
C SER A 60 1.13 27.71 0.31
N SER A 61 1.44 26.55 0.90
CA SER A 61 2.08 26.49 2.22
C SER A 61 3.46 27.17 2.19
N TRP A 62 4.22 27.07 1.08
CA TRP A 62 5.47 27.80 0.87
C TRP A 62 5.29 29.32 0.76
N GLN A 63 4.32 29.79 -0.02
CA GLN A 63 4.09 31.22 -0.26
C GLN A 63 3.32 31.89 0.88
N TRP A 64 2.42 31.17 1.54
CA TRP A 64 1.64 31.65 2.68
C TRP A 64 2.53 31.69 3.93
N SER A 65 3.39 30.70 4.17
CA SER A 65 4.41 30.79 5.25
C SER A 65 5.49 31.84 4.96
N ALA A 66 5.97 31.99 3.71
CA ALA A 66 6.92 33.02 3.33
C ALA A 66 6.33 34.44 3.39
N SER A 67 5.07 34.62 2.97
CA SER A 67 4.40 35.94 2.97
C SER A 67 3.86 36.33 4.35
N LEU A 68 3.38 35.39 5.17
CA LEU A 68 2.98 35.66 6.55
C LEU A 68 4.20 35.89 7.45
N ALA A 69 5.32 35.17 7.25
CA ALA A 69 6.56 35.44 7.99
C ALA A 69 7.19 36.79 7.59
N ALA A 70 7.26 37.11 6.29
CA ALA A 70 7.82 38.39 5.84
C ALA A 70 6.92 39.59 6.22
N ARG A 71 5.58 39.47 6.10
CA ARG A 71 4.65 40.58 6.39
C ARG A 71 4.30 40.75 7.88
N LYS A 72 4.23 39.67 8.68
CA LYS A 72 4.03 39.80 10.15
C LYS A 72 5.32 40.15 10.90
N VAL A 73 6.50 39.71 10.47
CA VAL A 73 7.77 39.98 11.18
C VAL A 73 8.35 41.34 10.79
N GLY A 74 8.24 41.79 9.54
CA GLY A 74 8.63 43.17 9.18
C GLY A 74 7.89 44.23 9.99
N ARG A 75 6.61 43.99 10.34
CA ARG A 75 5.81 44.90 11.19
C ARG A 75 5.93 44.64 12.69
N ARG A 76 6.16 43.40 13.15
CA ARG A 76 6.33 43.10 14.59
C ARG A 76 7.75 43.32 15.11
N TYR A 77 8.79 43.06 14.32
CA TYR A 77 10.16 43.32 14.75
C TYR A 77 10.47 44.82 14.76
N VAL A 78 9.98 45.56 13.76
CA VAL A 78 10.06 47.04 13.77
C VAL A 78 9.29 47.64 14.94
N ARG A 79 8.23 46.98 15.45
CA ARG A 79 7.44 47.46 16.61
C ARG A 79 7.92 46.92 17.97
N ALA A 80 8.64 45.78 18.01
CA ALA A 80 9.13 45.17 19.25
C ALA A 80 10.61 45.46 19.54
N SER A 81 11.45 45.71 18.52
CA SER A 81 12.83 46.17 18.71
C SER A 81 12.87 47.67 18.97
N SER A 82 12.00 48.47 18.33
CA SER A 82 11.88 49.91 18.62
C SER A 82 11.21 50.22 19.96
N ALA A 83 10.39 49.30 20.48
CA ALA A 83 9.78 49.45 21.80
C ALA A 83 10.69 49.02 22.97
N ARG A 84 11.83 48.36 22.70
CA ARG A 84 12.82 47.94 23.71
C ARG A 84 14.18 48.64 23.57
N ALA A 85 14.50 49.18 22.41
CA ALA A 85 15.69 49.97 22.22
C ALA A 85 15.40 51.44 22.55
N GLY A 86 16.17 52.03 23.47
CA GLY A 86 16.30 53.48 23.53
C GLY A 86 16.79 54.06 22.18
N ALA A 87 16.75 55.38 22.03
CA ALA A 87 17.08 56.10 20.78
C ALA A 87 18.32 55.58 20.03
N THR A 88 19.34 55.09 20.76
CA THR A 88 20.59 54.52 20.22
C THR A 88 20.46 53.19 19.48
N GLY A 89 19.48 52.33 19.81
CA GLY A 89 19.29 51.05 19.12
C GLY A 89 18.42 51.14 17.87
N ALA A 90 17.55 52.17 17.78
CA ALA A 90 16.79 52.47 16.56
C ALA A 90 17.72 52.97 15.42
N ASP A 91 18.70 53.80 15.74
CA ASP A 91 19.72 54.27 14.79
C ASP A 91 20.64 53.14 14.30
N ARG A 92 21.11 52.26 15.19
CA ARG A 92 21.90 51.08 14.78
C ARG A 92 21.10 50.15 13.85
N ALA A 93 19.81 49.96 14.09
CA ALA A 93 18.95 49.17 13.21
C ALA A 93 18.66 49.86 11.86
N ALA A 94 18.73 51.20 11.79
CA ALA A 94 18.66 51.95 10.53
C ALA A 94 19.97 51.84 9.73
N ILE A 95 21.12 52.00 10.39
CA ILE A 95 22.46 51.84 9.79
C ILE A 95 22.62 50.42 9.20
N ARG A 96 22.20 49.39 9.93
CA ARG A 96 22.30 47.99 9.48
C ARG A 96 21.32 47.65 8.34
N ARG A 97 20.20 48.35 8.21
CA ARG A 97 19.33 48.22 7.00
C ARG A 97 20.02 48.76 5.75
N ASN A 98 20.93 49.72 5.91
CA ASN A 98 21.71 50.27 4.80
C ASN A 98 22.89 49.38 4.40
N TRP A 99 23.38 48.49 5.28
CA TRP A 99 24.52 47.60 4.96
C TRP A 99 24.25 46.68 3.76
N ALA A 100 23.09 46.02 3.70
CA ALA A 100 22.76 45.15 2.57
C ALA A 100 22.63 45.92 1.24
N ALA A 101 22.06 47.12 1.29
CA ALA A 101 21.90 47.98 0.12
C ALA A 101 23.25 48.55 -0.35
N GLY A 102 24.09 49.01 0.60
CA GLY A 102 25.44 49.51 0.37
C GLY A 102 26.35 48.43 -0.19
N LEU A 103 26.42 47.26 0.45
CA LEU A 103 27.19 46.12 -0.03
C LEU A 103 26.76 45.71 -1.45
N LYS A 104 25.45 45.63 -1.70
CA LYS A 104 24.93 45.31 -3.04
C LYS A 104 25.32 46.35 -4.08
N ALA A 105 25.26 47.65 -3.75
CA ALA A 105 25.65 48.72 -4.67
C ALA A 105 27.15 48.66 -4.98
N SER A 106 28.00 48.55 -3.95
CA SER A 106 29.45 48.47 -4.08
C SER A 106 29.89 47.25 -4.89
N LEU A 107 29.32 46.07 -4.64
CA LEU A 107 29.63 44.87 -5.40
C LEU A 107 29.13 44.92 -6.84
N ARG A 108 27.97 45.55 -7.11
CA ARG A 108 27.48 45.75 -8.49
C ARG A 108 28.34 46.72 -9.27
N ASN A 109 28.84 47.77 -8.63
CA ASN A 109 29.75 48.72 -9.26
C ASN A 109 31.10 48.07 -9.58
N ARG A 110 31.63 47.22 -8.69
CA ARG A 110 32.94 46.55 -8.88
C ARG A 110 32.89 45.31 -9.79
N MET A 111 31.83 44.51 -9.74
CA MET A 111 31.75 43.19 -10.43
C MET A 111 30.60 43.05 -11.44
N GLY A 112 29.81 44.10 -11.66
CA GLY A 112 28.71 44.10 -12.63
C GLY A 112 27.67 43.02 -12.36
N TRP A 113 27.34 42.23 -13.39
CA TRP A 113 26.29 41.20 -13.33
C TRP A 113 26.64 39.97 -12.47
N ARG A 114 27.93 39.67 -12.25
CA ARG A 114 28.41 38.52 -11.45
C ARG A 114 28.59 38.84 -9.97
N TRP A 115 28.16 40.02 -9.52
CA TRP A 115 28.39 40.52 -8.16
C TRP A 115 27.99 39.57 -7.02
N CYS A 116 26.96 38.73 -7.22
CA CYS A 116 26.51 37.78 -6.19
C CYS A 116 27.50 36.63 -5.93
N TYR A 117 28.28 36.19 -6.93
CA TYR A 117 29.10 34.98 -6.85
C TYR A 117 30.48 35.16 -7.52
N GLY A 118 30.90 36.40 -7.75
CA GLY A 118 32.19 36.73 -8.34
C GLY A 118 33.35 36.60 -7.37
N MET A 119 33.08 36.74 -6.07
CA MET A 119 34.06 36.60 -4.98
C MET A 119 33.48 35.76 -3.84
N PRO A 120 34.33 35.00 -3.11
CA PRO A 120 33.93 34.27 -1.93
C PRO A 120 33.52 35.25 -0.81
N TRP A 121 32.43 34.91 -0.11
CA TRP A 121 31.93 35.66 1.05
C TRP A 121 32.33 34.92 2.32
N LEU A 122 33.21 35.54 3.10
CA LEU A 122 33.73 35.00 4.36
C LEU A 122 33.07 35.75 5.52
N LEU A 123 32.38 35.03 6.40
CA LEU A 123 31.80 35.62 7.60
C LEU A 123 32.81 35.56 8.75
N VAL A 124 33.30 36.72 9.20
CA VAL A 124 34.21 36.82 10.34
C VAL A 124 33.39 36.92 11.63
N ALA A 125 33.42 35.86 12.44
CA ALA A 125 32.72 35.77 13.71
C ALA A 125 33.74 35.65 14.84
N GLY A 126 33.53 36.33 15.96
CA GLY A 126 34.47 36.39 17.07
C GLY A 126 34.09 37.51 18.03
N ASP A 127 34.87 37.72 19.07
CA ASP A 127 34.61 38.80 20.03
C ASP A 127 34.74 40.17 19.35
N ASP A 128 33.80 41.08 19.63
CA ASP A 128 33.73 42.39 18.99
C ASP A 128 35.04 43.19 19.20
N SER A 129 35.63 43.11 20.39
CA SER A 129 36.93 43.76 20.70
C SER A 129 38.09 43.22 19.86
N THR A 130 38.10 41.90 19.65
CA THR A 130 39.12 41.19 18.85
C THR A 130 39.00 41.58 17.38
N ILE A 131 37.79 41.64 16.84
CA ILE A 131 37.55 42.02 15.45
C ILE A 131 37.85 43.50 15.24
N SER A 132 37.41 44.39 16.14
CA SER A 132 37.70 45.83 16.02
C SER A 132 39.19 46.15 16.09
N ARG A 133 39.98 45.37 16.85
CA ARG A 133 41.44 45.50 16.91
C ARG A 133 42.13 44.90 15.67
N LEU A 134 41.64 43.78 15.16
CA LEU A 134 42.22 43.11 13.99
C LEU A 134 41.89 43.84 12.68
N MET A 135 40.66 44.34 12.55
CA MET A 135 40.11 44.97 11.35
C MET A 135 39.14 46.10 11.75
N PRO A 136 39.64 47.30 12.08
CA PRO A 136 38.81 48.40 12.54
C PRO A 136 37.72 48.79 11.52
N GLU A 137 38.05 48.78 10.23
CA GLU A 137 37.14 49.08 9.12
C GLU A 137 35.92 48.13 9.07
N LEU A 138 36.12 46.86 9.42
CA LEU A 138 35.06 45.86 9.43
C LEU A 138 34.08 46.08 10.59
N GLY A 139 34.59 46.57 11.73
CA GLY A 139 33.78 46.94 12.90
C GLY A 139 32.90 48.18 12.65
N GLU A 140 33.35 49.12 11.82
CA GLU A 140 32.60 50.35 11.51
C GLU A 140 31.55 50.16 10.39
N GLN A 141 31.93 49.47 9.29
CA GLN A 141 31.09 49.36 8.09
C GLN A 141 30.29 48.05 7.99
N GLY A 142 30.63 47.04 8.80
CA GLY A 142 29.98 45.73 8.85
C GLY A 142 30.30 44.80 7.67
N TRP A 143 30.97 45.31 6.64
CA TRP A 143 31.49 44.55 5.49
C TRP A 143 32.73 45.25 4.93
N LEU A 144 33.67 44.47 4.38
CA LEU A 144 34.87 44.97 3.71
C LEU A 144 35.06 44.18 2.41
N ILE A 145 35.38 44.88 1.32
CA ILE A 145 35.64 44.24 0.01
C ILE A 145 37.15 44.28 -0.23
N THR A 146 37.81 43.14 -0.08
CA THR A 146 39.23 42.99 -0.40
C THR A 146 39.39 42.63 -1.88
N ASP A 147 40.62 42.49 -2.36
CA ASP A 147 40.89 42.13 -3.75
C ASP A 147 40.44 40.71 -4.12
N GLN A 148 40.27 39.82 -3.15
CA GLN A 148 39.99 38.41 -3.38
C GLN A 148 38.80 37.86 -2.59
N ALA A 149 38.24 38.61 -1.64
CA ALA A 149 37.09 38.19 -0.84
C ALA A 149 36.22 39.35 -0.37
N VAL A 150 34.97 39.01 -0.05
CA VAL A 150 34.08 39.89 0.71
C VAL A 150 34.07 39.40 2.15
N LEU A 151 34.60 40.22 3.05
CA LEU A 151 34.57 39.96 4.49
C LEU A 151 33.30 40.56 5.07
N LEU A 152 32.52 39.73 5.76
CA LEU A 152 31.26 40.12 6.38
C LEU A 152 31.41 40.01 7.88
N TRP A 153 31.03 41.06 8.58
CA TRP A 153 31.03 41.02 10.03
C TRP A 153 29.91 40.13 10.55
N GLY A 154 30.26 39.16 11.39
CA GLY A 154 29.36 38.24 12.07
C GLY A 154 28.71 38.82 13.33
N GLY A 155 29.27 39.91 13.85
CA GLY A 155 28.85 40.81 14.92
C GLY A 155 27.81 40.42 15.96
N ALA A 156 28.06 40.83 17.20
CA ALA A 156 27.03 40.84 18.22
C ALA A 156 25.94 41.92 17.91
N GLY A 157 24.69 41.49 17.95
CA GLY A 157 23.55 42.34 18.27
C GLY A 157 23.74 43.03 19.62
N THR A 158 22.81 43.91 19.97
CA THR A 158 22.87 44.78 21.17
C THR A 158 23.10 44.06 22.50
N ASP A 159 22.93 42.74 22.53
CA ASP A 159 22.91 41.90 23.72
C ASP A 159 24.05 40.84 23.73
N GLY A 160 25.11 41.02 22.92
CA GLY A 160 26.21 40.04 22.83
C GLY A 160 25.89 38.78 22.00
N ARG A 161 24.76 38.77 21.25
CA ARG A 161 24.29 37.64 20.44
C ARG A 161 24.24 38.00 18.96
N LEU A 162 24.58 37.06 18.07
CA LEU A 162 24.54 37.24 16.60
C LEU A 162 23.30 37.97 16.07
N ASP A 163 23.49 38.92 15.16
CA ASP A 163 22.40 39.65 14.49
C ASP A 163 21.71 38.79 13.42
N GLU A 164 20.62 38.13 13.80
CA GLU A 164 19.80 37.35 12.89
C GLU A 164 19.16 38.19 11.76
N GLY A 165 18.94 39.48 11.98
CA GLY A 165 18.42 40.40 10.97
C GLY A 165 19.40 40.56 9.82
N TRP A 166 20.67 40.77 10.14
CA TRP A 166 21.77 40.85 9.16
C TRP A 166 21.97 39.53 8.41
N LEU A 167 21.99 38.40 9.11
CA LEU A 167 22.11 37.06 8.49
C LEU A 167 20.95 36.79 7.51
N ARG A 168 19.72 37.21 7.85
CA ARG A 168 18.57 37.10 6.94
C ARG A 168 18.73 37.98 5.69
N GLN A 169 19.35 39.16 5.81
CA GLN A 169 19.66 40.02 4.66
C GLN A 169 20.74 39.41 3.76
N ILE A 170 21.82 38.85 4.32
CA ILE A 170 22.84 38.10 3.58
C ILE A 170 22.19 36.96 2.77
N ARG A 171 21.31 36.18 3.40
CA ARG A 171 20.53 35.13 2.72
C ARG A 171 19.64 35.68 1.59
N GLY A 172 19.14 36.91 1.74
CA GLY A 172 18.39 37.61 0.70
C GLY A 172 19.24 38.06 -0.49
N LEU A 173 20.51 38.43 -0.26
CA LEU A 173 21.47 38.78 -1.31
C LEU A 173 21.96 37.54 -2.08
N ARG A 174 22.23 36.43 -1.37
CA ARG A 174 22.68 35.16 -1.95
C ARG A 174 21.84 33.98 -1.48
N TYR A 175 20.84 33.59 -2.28
CA TYR A 175 19.88 32.53 -1.89
C TYR A 175 20.44 31.10 -2.00
N ARG A 176 21.36 30.81 -2.93
CA ARG A 176 21.84 29.43 -3.18
C ARG A 176 23.00 29.03 -2.27
N ARG A 177 23.94 29.95 -2.08
CA ARG A 177 25.13 29.81 -1.22
C ARG A 177 25.31 31.13 -0.48
N PRO A 178 24.68 31.33 0.68
CA PRO A 178 24.72 32.61 1.38
C PRO A 178 26.12 33.00 1.86
N LEU A 179 26.94 32.00 2.22
CA LEU A 179 28.33 32.16 2.65
C LEU A 179 29.20 31.06 2.05
N ASP A 180 30.46 31.38 1.79
CA ASP A 180 31.47 30.43 1.29
C ASP A 180 32.31 29.84 2.44
N ALA A 181 32.64 30.63 3.47
CA ALA A 181 33.18 30.12 4.74
C ALA A 181 32.81 31.00 5.95
N ILE A 182 33.00 30.46 7.15
CA ILE A 182 32.95 31.19 8.42
C ILE A 182 34.38 31.20 8.99
N VAL A 183 34.91 32.38 9.30
CA VAL A 183 36.21 32.56 9.95
C VAL A 183 35.95 32.91 11.41
N LEU A 184 36.30 32.00 12.32
CA LEU A 184 36.10 32.16 13.76
C LEU A 184 37.36 32.72 14.39
N THR A 185 37.34 33.97 14.85
CA THR A 185 38.49 34.65 15.44
C THR A 185 38.56 34.44 16.94
N ILE A 186 39.74 34.10 17.45
CA ILE A 186 40.01 33.84 18.87
C ILE A 186 41.28 34.61 19.24
N ASP A 187 41.27 35.24 20.41
CA ASP A 187 42.48 35.84 20.99
C ASP A 187 43.31 34.75 21.67
N ALA A 188 44.60 34.70 21.37
CA ALA A 188 45.49 33.71 21.94
C ALA A 188 45.57 33.75 23.47
N THR A 189 45.40 34.91 24.06
CA THR A 189 45.41 35.06 25.52
C THR A 189 44.16 34.48 26.19
N THR A 190 43.14 34.13 25.41
CA THR A 190 41.90 33.53 25.93
C THR A 190 42.11 32.06 26.29
N PRO A 191 41.87 31.64 27.54
CA PRO A 191 42.02 30.25 27.93
C PRO A 191 41.01 29.37 27.20
N LEU A 192 41.51 28.45 26.37
CA LEU A 192 40.73 27.43 25.68
C LEU A 192 40.32 26.35 26.70
N GLN A 193 39.21 26.56 27.41
CA GLN A 193 38.73 25.56 28.37
C GLN A 193 38.22 24.31 27.64
N GLY A 194 38.88 23.18 27.90
CA GLY A 194 38.40 21.87 27.50
C GLY A 194 37.04 21.57 28.12
N SER A 195 36.08 21.22 27.28
CA SER A 195 34.85 20.51 27.67
C SER A 195 33.97 21.19 28.74
N GLY A 196 33.04 22.07 28.33
CA GLY A 196 31.81 22.26 29.12
C GLY A 196 31.04 23.57 28.95
N ARG A 197 31.70 24.74 28.98
CA ARG A 197 31.00 26.05 28.96
C ARG A 197 31.45 27.00 27.84
N GLY A 198 32.75 27.08 27.54
CA GLY A 198 33.30 28.01 26.54
C GLY A 198 33.12 27.56 25.07
N THR A 199 33.27 26.27 24.78
CA THR A 199 32.97 25.70 23.45
C THR A 199 31.49 25.82 23.09
N GLY A 200 30.62 25.78 24.10
CA GLY A 200 29.17 25.80 23.91
C GLY A 200 28.63 27.12 23.40
N SER A 201 29.20 28.27 23.80
CA SER A 201 28.75 29.58 23.30
C SER A 201 28.99 29.73 21.80
N TRP A 202 30.19 29.41 21.33
CA TRP A 202 30.55 29.47 19.91
C TRP A 202 29.84 28.41 19.07
N ALA A 203 29.74 27.18 19.58
CA ALA A 203 28.99 26.14 18.88
C ALA A 203 27.49 26.48 18.76
N MET A 204 26.88 27.06 19.79
CA MET A 204 25.50 27.58 19.73
C MET A 204 25.37 28.74 18.73
N SER A 205 26.34 29.66 18.72
CA SER A 205 26.37 30.78 17.78
C SER A 205 26.44 30.28 16.34
N ILE A 206 27.36 29.39 16.02
CA ILE A 206 27.50 28.82 14.67
C ILE A 206 26.27 27.99 14.30
N ALA A 207 25.73 27.17 15.22
CA ALA A 207 24.48 26.45 14.99
C ALA A 207 23.33 27.40 14.65
N ARG A 208 23.26 28.57 15.28
CA ARG A 208 22.27 29.61 14.96
C ARG A 208 22.51 30.24 13.59
N ILE A 209 23.76 30.54 13.23
CA ILE A 209 24.11 31.03 11.88
C ILE A 209 23.63 30.04 10.82
N THR A 210 23.95 28.75 11.01
CA THR A 210 23.56 27.71 10.05
C THR A 210 22.04 27.52 9.96
N ASP A 211 21.30 27.66 11.06
CA ASP A 211 19.83 27.57 11.06
C ASP A 211 19.16 28.77 10.35
N VAL A 212 19.63 30.00 10.63
CA VAL A 212 19.11 31.21 9.99
C VAL A 212 19.41 31.20 8.48
N LEU A 213 20.63 30.83 8.09
CA LEU A 213 21.06 30.79 6.70
C LEU A 213 20.55 29.54 5.94
N ARG A 214 20.12 28.49 6.65
CA ARG A 214 19.79 27.16 6.09
C ARG A 214 20.97 26.56 5.28
N TRP A 215 22.17 26.87 5.72
CA TRP A 215 23.43 26.56 5.04
C TRP A 215 24.53 26.31 6.06
N SER A 216 25.26 25.20 5.91
CA SER A 216 26.41 24.84 6.73
C SER A 216 27.68 25.13 5.94
N ALA A 217 28.29 26.30 6.16
CA ALA A 217 29.56 26.68 5.55
C ALA A 217 30.74 26.06 6.33
N PRO A 218 31.89 25.78 5.68
CA PRO A 218 33.11 25.37 6.38
C PRO A 218 33.59 26.46 7.35
N ILE A 219 34.18 26.02 8.46
CA ILE A 219 34.64 26.88 9.54
C ILE A 219 36.18 26.84 9.58
N TYR A 220 36.80 28.00 9.43
CA TYR A 220 38.23 28.20 9.63
C TYR A 220 38.45 28.94 10.93
N VAL A 221 39.30 28.42 11.80
CA VAL A 221 39.62 29.09 13.07
C VAL A 221 40.85 29.95 12.88
N LEU A 222 40.77 31.20 13.31
CA LEU A 222 41.86 32.17 13.24
C LEU A 222 42.26 32.57 14.66
N ASP A 223 43.45 32.14 15.05
CA ASP A 223 44.04 32.44 16.35
C ASP A 223 44.98 33.65 16.21
N VAL A 224 44.72 34.70 16.99
CA VAL A 224 45.40 35.99 16.86
C VAL A 224 46.31 36.21 18.07
N ASP A 225 47.61 36.36 17.83
CA ASP A 225 48.60 36.58 18.89
C ASP A 225 49.83 37.38 18.47
N GLY A 226 50.45 38.07 19.43
CA GLY A 226 51.69 38.84 19.23
C GLY A 226 51.49 40.15 18.47
N ASN A 227 52.45 41.07 18.59
CA ASN A 227 52.46 42.31 17.81
C ASN A 227 53.50 42.17 16.70
N ASP A 228 53.08 42.31 15.45
CA ASP A 228 53.97 42.16 14.31
C ASP A 228 54.80 43.43 14.11
N ALA A 229 56.04 43.47 14.61
CA ALA A 229 56.84 44.69 14.60
C ALA A 229 57.40 45.07 13.22
N VAL A 230 57.48 44.14 12.25
CA VAL A 230 58.42 44.33 11.13
C VAL A 230 57.86 44.10 9.72
N HIS A 231 56.86 43.24 9.44
CA HIS A 231 56.51 42.98 8.03
C HIS A 231 55.03 42.74 7.74
N ALA A 232 54.44 43.61 6.92
CA ALA A 232 53.08 43.47 6.41
C ALA A 232 53.01 42.86 4.98
N GLU A 233 54.16 42.69 4.31
CA GLU A 233 54.25 42.13 2.95
C GLU A 233 55.15 40.88 2.93
N GLY A 234 54.65 39.78 2.36
CA GLY A 234 55.46 38.60 2.05
C GLY A 234 55.51 37.47 3.09
N VAL A 235 54.93 37.64 4.29
CA VAL A 235 54.85 36.55 5.28
C VAL A 235 53.90 35.45 4.79
N PRO A 236 54.35 34.18 4.64
CA PRO A 236 53.47 33.10 4.23
C PRO A 236 52.48 32.77 5.35
N VAL A 237 51.29 32.34 4.94
CA VAL A 237 50.17 32.05 5.84
C VAL A 237 50.55 30.87 6.76
N ALA A 238 50.62 31.13 8.06
CA ALA A 238 50.85 30.10 9.06
C ALA A 238 49.52 29.41 9.42
N GLY A 239 49.34 28.16 8.99
CA GLY A 239 48.14 27.39 9.29
C GLY A 239 48.14 25.99 8.69
N CYS A 240 47.14 25.20 9.08
CA CYS A 240 46.90 23.87 8.56
C CYS A 240 45.42 23.66 8.22
N GLU A 241 45.18 23.12 7.02
CA GLU A 241 43.88 22.59 6.63
C GLU A 241 43.74 21.14 7.10
N PHE A 242 42.52 20.74 7.46
CA PHE A 242 42.23 19.38 7.88
C PHE A 242 41.76 18.55 6.69
N THR A 243 42.41 17.40 6.45
CA THR A 243 42.29 16.54 5.24
C THR A 243 40.86 16.08 4.93
N ARG A 244 39.95 16.17 5.91
CA ARG A 244 38.50 16.15 5.69
C ARG A 244 37.91 17.30 6.51
N PRO A 245 37.03 18.16 5.95
CA PRO A 245 36.26 19.11 6.74
C PRO A 245 35.42 18.28 7.71
N ALA A 246 35.88 18.25 8.94
CA ALA A 246 35.61 17.12 9.79
C ALA A 246 34.25 17.32 10.43
N TYR A 247 33.22 16.73 9.82
CA TYR A 247 31.96 16.44 10.49
C TYR A 247 32.15 15.46 11.68
N THR A 248 33.40 15.05 11.95
CA THR A 248 33.88 14.26 13.09
C THR A 248 35.38 14.53 13.23
N ALA A 249 35.77 15.71 13.72
CA ALA A 249 37.18 15.99 13.96
C ALA A 249 37.62 15.18 15.19
N ASP A 250 38.39 14.13 14.98
CA ASP A 250 39.06 13.46 16.09
C ASP A 250 40.14 14.42 16.63
N ALA A 251 40.15 14.67 17.93
CA ALA A 251 41.12 15.55 18.57
C ALA A 251 42.56 15.14 18.21
N ARG A 252 42.81 13.84 18.06
CA ARG A 252 44.12 13.30 17.69
C ARG A 252 44.57 13.70 16.28
N SER A 253 43.67 13.74 15.30
CA SER A 253 44.04 14.09 13.92
C SER A 253 44.28 15.60 13.77
N VAL A 254 43.48 16.40 14.46
CA VAL A 254 43.69 17.85 14.57
C VAL A 254 45.01 18.15 15.27
N TRP A 255 45.29 17.46 16.38
CA TRP A 255 46.55 17.62 17.12
C TRP A 255 47.77 17.26 16.25
N ALA A 256 47.73 16.13 15.53
CA ALA A 256 48.81 15.74 14.61
C ALA A 256 49.06 16.77 13.50
N ALA A 257 48.00 17.37 12.95
CA ALA A 257 48.12 18.43 11.95
C ALA A 257 48.77 19.71 12.54
N LEU A 258 48.44 20.06 13.78
CA LEU A 258 49.05 21.19 14.49
C LEU A 258 50.51 20.93 14.85
N LEU A 259 50.87 19.70 15.24
CA LEU A 259 52.27 19.31 15.48
C LEU A 259 53.09 19.35 14.18
N SER A 260 52.53 18.85 13.07
CA SER A 260 53.19 18.98 11.76
C SER A 260 53.35 20.44 11.32
N LEU A 261 52.41 21.33 11.69
CA LEU A 261 52.57 22.77 11.48
C LEU A 261 53.68 23.34 12.37
N ARG A 262 53.73 22.98 13.65
CA ARG A 262 54.79 23.38 14.57
C ARG A 262 56.16 22.99 14.04
N ASP A 263 56.34 21.75 13.62
CA ASP A 263 57.63 21.23 13.15
C ASP A 263 58.08 21.97 11.89
N ARG A 264 57.17 22.19 10.93
CA ARG A 264 57.46 23.00 9.74
C ARG A 264 57.81 24.45 10.08
N LEU A 265 57.15 25.04 11.08
CA LEU A 265 57.47 26.39 11.54
C LEU A 265 58.82 26.44 12.27
N ALA A 266 59.20 25.38 12.99
CA ALA A 266 60.51 25.26 13.60
C ALA A 266 61.61 25.23 12.52
N ASP A 267 61.48 24.37 11.51
CA ASP A 267 62.41 24.29 10.39
C ASP A 267 62.52 25.63 9.63
N GLU A 268 61.37 26.24 9.32
CA GLU A 268 61.29 27.54 8.66
C GLU A 268 61.93 28.64 9.51
N SER A 269 61.76 28.59 10.83
CA SER A 269 62.33 29.59 11.73
C SER A 269 63.86 29.57 11.75
N VAL A 270 64.49 28.39 11.63
CA VAL A 270 65.96 28.28 11.53
C VAL A 270 66.45 29.00 10.28
N TRP A 271 65.76 28.81 9.15
CA TRP A 271 66.10 29.50 7.91
C TRP A 271 65.88 31.01 7.99
N ARG A 272 64.76 31.46 8.56
CA ARG A 272 64.46 32.90 8.67
C ARG A 272 65.38 33.64 9.62
N LEU A 273 65.62 33.08 10.80
CA LEU A 273 66.54 33.67 11.78
C LEU A 273 67.97 33.74 11.24
N SER A 274 68.39 32.78 10.40
CA SER A 274 69.70 32.86 9.74
C SER A 274 69.84 34.03 8.76
N ARG A 275 68.72 34.60 8.29
CA ARG A 275 68.66 35.68 7.30
C ARG A 275 68.34 37.03 7.92
N ASP A 276 67.51 37.04 8.96
CA ASP A 276 67.16 38.19 9.78
C ASP A 276 66.93 37.73 11.23
N ASP A 277 67.86 38.10 12.13
CA ASP A 277 67.80 37.76 13.56
C ASP A 277 66.54 38.33 14.27
N ASN A 278 65.88 39.31 13.65
CA ASN A 278 64.65 39.90 14.17
C ASN A 278 63.36 39.20 13.69
N ASP A 279 63.43 38.29 12.71
CA ASP A 279 62.27 37.53 12.23
C ASP A 279 61.99 36.30 13.13
N ARG A 280 61.53 36.59 14.35
CA ARG A 280 61.20 35.58 15.36
C ARG A 280 59.77 35.04 15.24
N GLN A 281 58.98 35.50 14.27
CA GLN A 281 57.54 35.21 14.21
C GLN A 281 57.26 33.70 14.07
N ALA A 282 58.00 33.00 13.21
CA ALA A 282 57.84 31.56 13.01
C ALA A 282 58.34 30.76 14.24
N ALA A 283 59.44 31.20 14.86
CA ALA A 283 59.99 30.58 16.08
C ALA A 283 59.02 30.73 17.27
N ASP A 284 58.52 31.95 17.49
CA ASP A 284 57.59 32.26 18.56
C ASP A 284 56.27 31.49 18.38
N LEU A 285 55.76 31.39 17.14
CA LEU A 285 54.56 30.62 16.86
C LEU A 285 54.79 29.11 17.06
N SER A 286 55.94 28.58 16.64
CA SER A 286 56.31 27.17 16.88
C SER A 286 56.37 26.86 18.38
N ALA A 287 57.10 27.67 19.16
CA ALA A 287 57.19 27.54 20.61
C ALA A 287 55.82 27.66 21.31
N ARG A 288 54.90 28.49 20.80
CA ARG A 288 53.53 28.56 21.31
C ARG A 288 52.73 27.30 20.99
N LEU A 289 52.87 26.74 19.79
CA LEU A 289 52.14 25.54 19.39
C LEU A 289 52.52 24.30 20.23
N ASP A 290 53.72 24.26 20.83
CA ASP A 290 54.10 23.21 21.77
C ASP A 290 53.11 23.08 22.94
N THR A 291 52.69 24.20 23.52
CA THR A 291 51.77 24.21 24.67
C THR A 291 50.31 24.34 24.25
N ARG A 292 50.04 24.96 23.10
CA ARG A 292 48.70 25.32 22.64
C ARG A 292 48.03 24.27 21.74
N SER A 293 48.81 23.41 21.08
CA SER A 293 48.28 22.44 20.11
C SER A 293 47.27 21.46 20.71
N GLU A 294 47.53 20.93 21.91
CA GLU A 294 46.65 19.98 22.57
C GLU A 294 45.32 20.64 23.04
N PRO A 295 45.33 21.76 23.80
CA PRO A 295 44.10 22.46 24.16
C PRO A 295 43.27 22.90 22.95
N LEU A 296 43.93 23.38 21.89
CA LEU A 296 43.28 23.83 20.67
C LEU A 296 42.64 22.65 19.92
N ALA A 297 43.33 21.51 19.84
CA ALA A 297 42.78 20.30 19.22
C ALA A 297 41.56 19.76 19.98
N GLN A 298 41.60 19.74 21.32
CA GLN A 298 40.47 19.34 22.15
C GLN A 298 39.28 20.31 21.99
N TRP A 299 39.55 21.61 21.92
CA TRP A 299 38.52 22.64 21.74
C TRP A 299 37.86 22.55 20.35
N LEU A 300 38.66 22.39 19.28
CA LEU A 300 38.15 22.19 17.91
C LEU A 300 37.35 20.90 17.76
N ALA A 301 37.81 19.80 18.37
CA ALA A 301 37.07 18.54 18.40
C ALA A 301 35.72 18.71 19.10
N GLY A 302 35.69 19.40 20.25
CA GLY A 302 34.46 19.73 20.98
C GLY A 302 33.49 20.62 20.19
N LEU A 303 34.02 21.55 19.39
CA LEU A 303 33.22 22.39 18.47
C LEU A 303 32.66 21.55 17.32
N SER A 304 33.44 20.62 16.76
CA SER A 304 33.00 19.73 15.69
C SER A 304 31.93 18.73 16.16
N ALA A 305 32.01 18.24 17.41
CA ALA A 305 31.14 17.20 17.97
C ALA A 305 29.82 17.72 18.58
N TRP A 306 29.40 18.95 18.23
CA TRP A 306 28.26 19.60 18.88
C TRP A 306 26.90 18.90 18.66
N GLN A 307 26.31 18.42 19.76
CA GLN A 307 24.95 17.86 19.90
C GLN A 307 24.48 16.98 18.73
N ARG A 308 23.57 17.48 17.88
CA ARG A 308 22.82 16.70 16.87
C ARG A 308 23.32 16.93 15.45
N ARG A 309 24.26 17.86 15.25
CA ARG A 309 24.75 18.25 13.93
C ARG A 309 26.22 18.65 14.03
N PRO A 310 27.13 17.81 13.54
CA PRO A 310 28.53 18.16 13.59
C PRO A 310 28.83 19.39 12.72
N LEU A 311 29.67 20.27 13.26
CA LEU A 311 30.09 21.50 12.61
C LEU A 311 31.34 21.23 11.75
N PRO A 312 31.37 21.67 10.47
CA PRO A 312 32.46 21.35 9.55
C PRO A 312 33.67 22.27 9.80
N VAL A 313 34.53 21.90 10.76
CA VAL A 313 35.81 22.57 10.98
C VAL A 313 36.78 22.14 9.87
N ALA A 314 37.29 23.11 9.12
CA ALA A 314 38.08 22.90 7.91
C ALA A 314 39.58 23.23 8.08
N GLY A 315 39.96 24.07 9.05
CA GLY A 315 41.36 24.37 9.32
C GLY A 315 41.56 25.34 10.49
N ALA A 316 42.82 25.47 10.90
CA ALA A 316 43.28 26.42 11.92
C ALA A 316 44.44 27.26 11.37
N PHE A 317 44.35 28.57 11.57
CA PHE A 317 45.26 29.58 11.03
C PHE A 317 45.69 30.53 12.14
N PHE A 318 46.88 31.08 12.01
CA PHE A 318 47.52 31.94 13.00
C PHE A 318 47.92 33.26 12.36
N THR A 319 47.66 34.38 13.04
CA THR A 319 48.03 35.70 12.56
C THR A 319 48.40 36.63 13.73
N ALA A 320 49.17 37.67 13.44
CA ALA A 320 49.58 38.65 14.44
C ALA A 320 48.72 39.92 14.42
N TRP A 321 48.70 40.62 15.56
CA TRP A 321 48.01 41.90 15.68
C TRP A 321 48.68 42.96 14.81
N PRO A 322 47.89 43.83 14.13
CA PRO A 322 48.44 44.99 13.47
C PRO A 322 49.08 45.93 14.51
N LEU A 323 50.24 46.50 14.21
CA LEU A 323 50.83 47.58 15.02
C LEU A 323 49.94 48.82 14.99
N ALA A 324 49.80 49.48 16.14
CA ALA A 324 49.01 50.71 16.28
C ALA A 324 49.58 51.92 15.52
N ASN A 325 50.87 51.90 15.11
CA ASN A 325 51.58 53.08 14.59
C ASN A 325 51.83 53.06 13.07
N ALA A 326 51.24 52.13 12.31
CA ALA A 326 51.39 52.06 10.85
C ALA A 326 50.52 53.10 10.09
N SER A 327 50.32 54.29 10.66
CA SER A 327 49.45 55.34 10.10
C SER A 327 50.12 56.19 9.02
N SER A 328 51.40 55.95 8.69
CA SER A 328 52.21 56.92 7.92
C SER A 328 53.06 56.34 6.78
N ALA A 329 53.01 55.03 6.53
CA ALA A 329 53.58 54.45 5.32
C ALA A 329 52.46 53.73 4.55
N SER A 330 52.35 54.05 3.27
CA SER A 330 51.32 53.63 2.32
C SER A 330 50.92 52.14 2.43
N SER A 331 49.60 51.94 2.55
CA SER A 331 48.80 50.91 1.86
C SER A 331 48.89 49.43 2.24
N VAL A 332 48.99 49.05 3.52
CA VAL A 332 48.49 47.72 3.92
C VAL A 332 47.22 47.87 4.76
N GLN A 333 46.10 48.08 4.06
CA GLN A 333 44.78 47.90 4.65
C GLN A 333 44.69 46.47 5.20
N GLY A 334 44.09 46.27 6.38
CA GLY A 334 43.97 44.94 6.99
C GLY A 334 43.30 43.88 6.10
N GLY A 335 42.64 44.31 5.01
CA GLY A 335 42.08 43.48 3.96
C GLY A 335 43.06 42.85 2.97
N ASP A 336 44.27 43.40 2.79
CA ASP A 336 45.25 42.92 1.79
C ASP A 336 46.24 41.89 2.33
N ARG A 337 46.00 41.38 3.55
CA ARG A 337 46.81 40.30 4.12
C ARG A 337 46.72 39.02 3.24
N PRO A 338 47.85 38.33 3.02
CA PRO A 338 47.88 37.07 2.26
C PRO A 338 46.96 35.99 2.87
N LEU A 339 46.68 36.09 4.17
CA LEU A 339 45.72 35.25 4.90
C LEU A 339 44.32 35.27 4.26
N TRP A 340 43.76 36.44 3.98
CA TRP A 340 42.39 36.54 3.46
C TRP A 340 42.30 35.99 2.04
N ARG A 341 43.35 36.20 1.23
CA ARG A 341 43.50 35.60 -0.10
C ARG A 341 43.58 34.07 -0.02
N TYR A 342 44.34 33.54 0.93
CA TYR A 342 44.44 32.10 1.14
C TYR A 342 43.10 31.49 1.58
N LEU A 343 42.44 32.06 2.60
CA LEU A 343 41.14 31.58 3.08
C LEU A 343 40.04 31.70 2.01
N ALA A 344 40.10 32.75 1.18
CA ALA A 344 39.24 32.90 0.02
C ALA A 344 39.39 31.73 -0.96
N GLU A 345 40.62 31.33 -1.26
CA GLU A 345 40.91 30.22 -2.16
C GLU A 345 40.56 28.86 -1.53
N ALA A 346 40.91 28.65 -0.25
CA ALA A 346 40.55 27.45 0.51
C ALA A 346 39.02 27.25 0.58
N SER A 347 38.25 28.34 0.72
CA SER A 347 36.78 28.31 0.73
C SER A 347 36.15 27.85 -0.59
N LYS A 348 36.85 28.00 -1.72
CA LYS A 348 36.37 27.51 -3.03
C LYS A 348 36.48 26.00 -3.14
N HIS A 349 37.51 25.42 -2.53
CA HIS A 349 37.77 23.98 -2.54
C HIS A 349 36.85 23.22 -1.58
N THR A 350 36.53 23.84 -0.44
CA THR A 350 35.63 23.25 0.56
C THR A 350 34.23 23.86 0.49
N SER A 351 33.28 23.21 -0.18
CA SER A 351 31.93 23.76 -0.32
C SER A 351 31.02 23.45 0.86
N GLY A 352 30.24 24.45 1.31
CA GLY A 352 29.19 24.24 2.31
C GLY A 352 28.04 23.34 1.85
N ARG A 353 27.26 22.80 2.79
CA ARG A 353 26.11 21.92 2.53
C ARG A 353 24.79 22.59 2.90
N ARG A 354 23.78 22.40 2.06
CA ARG A 354 22.42 22.86 2.32
C ARG A 354 21.77 21.99 3.40
N THR A 355 21.20 22.59 4.43
CA THR A 355 20.53 21.86 5.54
C THR A 355 19.05 21.56 5.23
N TRP A 356 18.73 21.01 4.05
CA TRP A 356 17.40 20.44 3.71
C TRP A 356 17.36 19.00 4.23
N THR A 357 16.32 18.43 4.87
CA THR A 357 14.89 18.73 5.06
C THR A 357 14.50 18.39 6.50
N HIS A 358 13.46 19.02 7.07
CA HIS A 358 12.85 18.51 8.30
C HIS A 358 12.19 17.16 8.00
N PRO A 359 12.48 16.07 8.73
CA PRO A 359 11.88 14.75 8.47
C PRO A 359 10.34 14.79 8.50
N VAL A 360 9.79 15.68 9.34
CA VAL A 360 8.34 15.96 9.44
C VAL A 360 7.73 16.39 8.11
N THR A 361 8.43 17.22 7.32
CA THR A 361 7.89 17.70 6.03
C THR A 361 7.83 16.60 4.99
N VAL A 362 8.84 15.72 4.95
CA VAL A 362 8.84 14.57 4.03
C VAL A 362 7.75 13.57 4.45
N LEU A 363 7.69 13.23 5.74
CA LEU A 363 6.68 12.31 6.26
C LEU A 363 5.26 12.82 6.06
N SER A 364 5.02 14.12 6.28
CA SER A 364 3.73 14.76 6.04
C SER A 364 3.33 14.72 4.56
N THR A 365 4.25 14.96 3.63
CA THR A 365 3.95 14.85 2.19
C THR A 365 3.61 13.42 1.78
N VAL A 366 4.34 12.42 2.30
CA VAL A 366 4.05 11.00 2.03
C VAL A 366 2.68 10.62 2.60
N ALA A 367 2.38 11.01 3.83
CA ALA A 367 1.09 10.75 4.45
C ALA A 367 -0.07 11.37 3.66
N LEU A 368 0.07 12.61 3.18
CA LEU A 368 -0.98 13.30 2.43
C LEU A 368 -1.21 12.67 1.05
N VAL A 369 -0.14 12.22 0.38
CA VAL A 369 -0.26 11.45 -0.88
C VAL A 369 -0.97 10.12 -0.64
N LEU A 370 -0.63 9.40 0.43
CA LEU A 370 -1.30 8.14 0.78
C LEU A 370 -2.79 8.35 1.08
N ILE A 371 -3.14 9.40 1.82
CA ILE A 371 -4.54 9.78 2.09
C ILE A 371 -5.27 10.10 0.79
N GLY A 372 -4.64 10.82 -0.14
CA GLY A 372 -5.23 11.12 -1.45
C GLY A 372 -5.52 9.87 -2.27
N ILE A 373 -4.58 8.93 -2.33
CA ILE A 373 -4.76 7.65 -3.04
C ILE A 373 -5.88 6.81 -2.40
N TRP A 374 -5.91 6.71 -1.07
CA TRP A 374 -6.96 6.00 -0.35
C TRP A 374 -8.34 6.62 -0.56
N SER A 375 -8.44 7.95 -0.50
CA SER A 375 -9.71 8.66 -0.70
C SER A 375 -10.26 8.46 -2.11
N ALA A 376 -9.39 8.51 -3.13
CA ALA A 376 -9.78 8.22 -4.51
C ALA A 376 -10.25 6.77 -4.67
N GLY A 377 -9.52 5.81 -4.09
CA GLY A 377 -9.92 4.40 -4.09
C GLY A 377 -11.29 4.16 -3.45
N MET A 378 -11.58 4.79 -2.31
CA MET A 378 -12.88 4.73 -1.65
C MET A 378 -14.00 5.32 -2.51
N LEU A 379 -13.80 6.49 -3.13
CA LEU A 379 -14.82 7.11 -3.99
C LEU A 379 -15.19 6.21 -5.17
N ILE A 380 -14.18 5.64 -5.84
CA ILE A 380 -14.38 4.74 -6.98
C ILE A 380 -15.13 3.48 -6.54
N SER A 381 -14.75 2.92 -5.38
CA SER A 381 -15.42 1.75 -4.81
C SER A 381 -16.85 2.03 -4.40
N GLY A 382 -17.14 3.19 -3.81
CA GLY A 382 -18.48 3.62 -3.47
C GLY A 382 -19.37 3.76 -4.70
N MET A 383 -18.88 4.41 -5.77
CA MET A 383 -19.63 4.57 -7.01
C MET A 383 -19.95 3.23 -7.67
N ASN A 384 -18.98 2.31 -7.74
CA ASN A 384 -19.21 1.01 -8.36
C ASN A 384 -20.18 0.15 -7.54
N ASN A 385 -20.03 0.09 -6.22
CA ASN A 385 -20.98 -0.60 -5.35
C ASN A 385 -22.40 0.02 -5.43
N ALA A 386 -22.52 1.34 -5.49
CA ALA A 386 -23.81 2.01 -5.64
C ALA A 386 -24.49 1.70 -6.98
N HIS A 387 -23.72 1.66 -8.07
CA HIS A 387 -24.22 1.26 -9.38
C HIS A 387 -24.73 -0.19 -9.37
N GLU A 388 -23.96 -1.09 -8.75
CA GLU A 388 -24.35 -2.49 -8.60
C GLU A 388 -25.62 -2.66 -7.76
N VAL A 389 -25.77 -1.93 -6.65
CA VAL A 389 -27.01 -1.92 -5.86
C VAL A 389 -28.20 -1.43 -6.69
N MET A 390 -28.01 -0.41 -7.53
CA MET A 390 -29.06 0.12 -8.39
C MET A 390 -29.53 -0.93 -9.42
N LEU A 391 -28.60 -1.59 -10.11
CA LEU A 391 -28.92 -2.66 -11.07
C LEU A 391 -29.66 -3.84 -10.40
N THR A 392 -29.22 -4.24 -9.21
CA THR A 392 -29.90 -5.29 -8.42
C THR A 392 -31.31 -4.86 -8.00
N ARG A 393 -31.50 -3.58 -7.66
CA ARG A 393 -32.83 -3.05 -7.33
C ARG A 393 -33.73 -3.00 -8.55
N GLU A 394 -33.19 -2.68 -9.72
CA GLU A 394 -33.91 -2.66 -10.98
C GLU A 394 -34.40 -4.06 -11.38
N SER A 395 -33.57 -5.11 -11.25
CA SER A 395 -33.99 -6.49 -11.53
C SER A 395 -35.09 -6.97 -10.57
N LEU A 396 -35.01 -6.62 -9.29
CA LEU A 396 -36.08 -6.87 -8.31
C LEU A 396 -37.37 -6.13 -8.68
N GLN A 397 -37.27 -4.86 -9.12
CA GLN A 397 -38.43 -4.10 -9.56
C GLN A 397 -39.03 -4.66 -10.85
N ALA A 398 -38.22 -5.12 -11.79
CA ALA A 398 -38.70 -5.78 -13.01
C ALA A 398 -39.52 -7.03 -12.67
N LEU A 399 -39.07 -7.82 -11.70
CA LEU A 399 -39.81 -8.98 -11.19
C LEU A 399 -41.17 -8.60 -10.57
N HIS A 400 -41.23 -7.49 -9.83
CA HIS A 400 -42.48 -7.01 -9.22
C HIS A 400 -43.44 -6.35 -10.22
N ARG A 401 -42.91 -5.72 -11.28
CA ARG A 401 -43.72 -5.05 -12.31
C ARG A 401 -44.25 -6.01 -13.38
N ALA A 402 -43.63 -7.18 -13.55
CA ALA A 402 -44.08 -8.17 -14.52
C ALA A 402 -45.48 -8.69 -14.13
N ASN A 403 -46.46 -8.42 -14.99
CA ASN A 403 -47.85 -8.84 -14.78
C ASN A 403 -48.14 -10.21 -15.42
N ASP A 404 -47.31 -10.63 -16.37
CA ASP A 404 -47.43 -11.86 -17.15
C ASP A 404 -46.47 -12.95 -16.65
N THR A 405 -46.91 -14.21 -16.67
CA THR A 405 -46.09 -15.38 -16.29
C THR A 405 -44.75 -15.47 -17.05
N PRO A 406 -44.68 -15.32 -18.38
CA PRO A 406 -43.41 -15.41 -19.09
C PRO A 406 -42.46 -14.25 -18.75
N GLY A 407 -42.97 -13.02 -18.61
CA GLY A 407 -42.20 -11.87 -18.11
C GLY A 407 -41.64 -12.10 -16.70
N ARG A 408 -42.43 -12.68 -15.79
CA ARG A 408 -41.98 -13.03 -14.44
C ARG A 408 -40.88 -14.09 -14.44
N LEU A 409 -40.98 -15.13 -15.27
CA LEU A 409 -39.95 -16.17 -15.37
C LEU A 409 -38.62 -15.62 -15.91
N ARG A 410 -38.66 -14.74 -16.92
CA ARG A 410 -37.46 -14.06 -17.45
C ARG A 410 -36.84 -13.12 -16.41
N ALA A 411 -37.66 -12.37 -15.69
CA ALA A 411 -37.19 -11.50 -14.61
C ALA A 411 -36.58 -12.31 -13.44
N LEU A 412 -37.14 -13.49 -13.14
CA LEU A 412 -36.59 -14.41 -12.14
C LEU A 412 -35.22 -14.93 -12.58
N LEU A 413 -35.04 -15.28 -13.85
CA LEU A 413 -33.74 -15.68 -14.38
C LEU A 413 -32.70 -14.55 -14.26
N ALA A 414 -33.06 -13.32 -14.61
CA ALA A 414 -32.17 -12.16 -14.46
C ALA A 414 -31.75 -11.95 -13.00
N LEU A 415 -32.66 -12.21 -12.04
CA LEU A 415 -32.34 -12.18 -10.61
C LEU A 415 -31.38 -13.32 -10.21
N GLN A 416 -31.57 -14.54 -10.72
CA GLN A 416 -30.65 -15.66 -10.47
C GLN A 416 -29.24 -15.37 -10.97
N GLN A 417 -29.11 -14.88 -12.20
CA GLN A 417 -27.81 -14.47 -12.77
C GLN A 417 -27.11 -13.42 -11.90
N ARG A 418 -27.89 -12.50 -11.30
CA ARG A 418 -27.37 -11.49 -10.39
C ARG A 418 -26.86 -12.09 -9.08
N ILE A 419 -27.60 -13.04 -8.51
CA ILE A 419 -27.20 -13.77 -7.30
C ILE A 419 -25.92 -14.55 -7.57
N ALA A 420 -25.86 -15.32 -8.66
CA ALA A 420 -24.68 -16.10 -9.06
C ALA A 420 -23.43 -15.20 -9.22
N LEU A 421 -23.60 -14.01 -9.81
CA LEU A 421 -22.53 -13.05 -9.96
C LEU A 421 -22.01 -12.54 -8.60
N HIS A 422 -22.90 -12.18 -7.67
CA HIS A 422 -22.47 -11.75 -6.33
C HIS A 422 -21.85 -12.90 -5.53
N GLU A 423 -22.34 -14.13 -5.70
CA GLU A 423 -21.80 -15.32 -5.06
C GLU A 423 -20.38 -15.61 -5.52
N ALA A 424 -20.13 -15.60 -6.83
CA ALA A 424 -18.79 -15.75 -7.41
C ALA A 424 -17.82 -14.68 -6.88
N ARG A 425 -18.27 -13.42 -6.75
CA ARG A 425 -17.45 -12.33 -6.18
C ARG A 425 -17.12 -12.50 -4.70
N VAL A 426 -17.96 -13.21 -3.95
CA VAL A 426 -17.74 -13.52 -2.53
C VAL A 426 -16.81 -14.71 -2.35
N GLN A 427 -16.88 -15.71 -3.23
CA GLN A 427 -16.11 -16.96 -3.12
C GLN A 427 -14.71 -16.87 -3.73
N GLU A 428 -14.60 -16.40 -4.97
CA GLU A 428 -13.35 -16.51 -5.72
C GLU A 428 -12.49 -15.27 -5.52
N HIS A 429 -12.85 -14.09 -6.06
CA HIS A 429 -12.13 -12.84 -5.78
C HIS A 429 -13.02 -11.62 -6.02
N THR A 430 -13.07 -10.70 -5.05
CA THR A 430 -13.70 -9.38 -5.24
C THR A 430 -12.77 -8.47 -6.05
N PRO A 431 -13.23 -7.84 -7.17
CA PRO A 431 -12.39 -6.94 -7.95
C PRO A 431 -11.86 -5.79 -7.10
N LEU A 432 -10.61 -5.37 -7.33
CA LEU A 432 -9.93 -4.34 -6.52
C LEU A 432 -10.74 -3.04 -6.43
N LEU A 433 -11.46 -2.71 -7.50
CA LEU A 433 -12.31 -1.53 -7.59
C LEU A 433 -13.50 -1.55 -6.63
N THR A 434 -14.01 -2.72 -6.19
CA THR A 434 -15.09 -2.79 -5.18
C THR A 434 -14.57 -3.03 -3.76
N ARG A 435 -13.24 -3.19 -3.58
CA ARG A 435 -12.63 -3.68 -2.33
C ARG A 435 -12.18 -2.60 -1.34
N PHE A 436 -12.09 -1.32 -1.72
CA PHE A 436 -11.59 -0.22 -0.86
C PHE A 436 -12.55 0.13 0.31
N GLY A 437 -12.81 -0.82 1.20
CA GLY A 437 -13.58 -0.66 2.44
C GLY A 437 -15.10 -0.58 2.28
N LEU A 438 -15.62 -0.48 1.05
CA LEU A 438 -17.05 -0.25 0.77
C LEU A 438 -17.72 -1.43 0.04
N ASN A 439 -17.17 -2.65 0.15
CA ASN A 439 -17.78 -3.83 -0.47
C ASN A 439 -19.10 -4.20 0.24
N HIS A 440 -20.21 -4.21 -0.50
CA HIS A 440 -21.53 -4.61 0.00
C HIS A 440 -22.03 -5.92 -0.60
N ASP A 441 -21.22 -6.66 -1.39
CA ASP A 441 -21.63 -7.88 -2.09
C ASP A 441 -22.28 -8.92 -1.16
N ARG A 442 -21.68 -9.17 0.02
CA ARG A 442 -22.24 -10.11 1.02
C ARG A 442 -23.59 -9.65 1.57
N ALA A 443 -23.71 -8.36 1.88
CA ALA A 443 -24.95 -7.79 2.42
C ALA A 443 -26.07 -7.84 1.36
N ILE A 444 -25.75 -7.49 0.11
CA ILE A 444 -26.66 -7.58 -1.03
C ILE A 444 -27.11 -9.03 -1.23
N LEU A 445 -26.18 -9.98 -1.30
CA LEU A 445 -26.48 -11.40 -1.47
C LEU A 445 -27.39 -11.92 -0.36
N SER A 446 -27.08 -11.62 0.91
CA SER A 446 -27.94 -12.03 2.04
C SER A 446 -29.35 -11.45 1.95
N ALA A 447 -29.50 -10.22 1.44
CA ALA A 447 -30.79 -9.57 1.27
C ALA A 447 -31.58 -10.05 0.05
N LEU A 448 -30.92 -10.67 -0.94
CA LEU A 448 -31.57 -11.15 -2.17
C LEU A 448 -32.24 -12.51 -2.03
N TRP A 449 -31.76 -13.38 -1.12
CA TRP A 449 -32.29 -14.74 -0.99
C TRP A 449 -33.76 -14.78 -0.60
N THR A 450 -34.19 -13.94 0.34
CA THR A 450 -35.60 -13.89 0.80
C THR A 450 -36.57 -13.45 -0.31
N PRO A 451 -36.38 -12.33 -1.03
CA PRO A 451 -37.27 -11.95 -2.13
C PRO A 451 -37.20 -12.92 -3.30
N TYR A 452 -36.04 -13.51 -3.60
CA TYR A 452 -35.92 -14.57 -4.60
C TYR A 452 -36.79 -15.78 -4.24
N ALA A 453 -36.64 -16.33 -3.03
CA ALA A 453 -37.39 -17.51 -2.58
C ALA A 453 -38.91 -17.29 -2.61
N ARG A 454 -39.35 -16.08 -2.20
CA ARG A 454 -40.77 -15.69 -2.21
C ARG A 454 -41.36 -15.68 -3.62
N ALA A 455 -40.57 -15.29 -4.63
CA ALA A 455 -41.02 -15.26 -6.02
C ALA A 455 -40.86 -16.62 -6.72
N ALA A 456 -39.78 -17.35 -6.44
CA ALA A 456 -39.46 -18.64 -7.04
C ALA A 456 -40.41 -19.75 -6.59
N LYS A 457 -40.74 -19.82 -5.28
CA LYS A 457 -41.57 -20.90 -4.72
C LYS A 457 -42.93 -21.09 -5.44
N PRO A 458 -43.78 -20.06 -5.64
CA PRO A 458 -45.06 -20.24 -6.31
C PRO A 458 -44.94 -20.51 -7.82
N LEU A 459 -43.86 -20.06 -8.48
CA LEU A 459 -43.67 -20.19 -9.93
C LEU A 459 -43.00 -21.51 -10.32
N LEU A 460 -42.09 -22.01 -9.48
CA LEU A 460 -41.25 -23.17 -9.77
C LEU A 460 -41.67 -24.39 -8.95
N ILE A 461 -41.78 -24.23 -7.63
CA ILE A 461 -41.88 -25.38 -6.72
C ILE A 461 -43.33 -25.79 -6.48
N SER A 462 -44.26 -24.85 -6.35
CA SER A 462 -45.67 -25.19 -6.15
C SER A 462 -46.28 -26.03 -7.28
N PRO A 463 -46.03 -25.76 -8.58
CA PRO A 463 -46.50 -26.64 -9.66
C PRO A 463 -45.89 -28.04 -9.59
N VAL A 464 -44.59 -28.15 -9.31
CA VAL A 464 -43.90 -29.43 -9.17
C VAL A 464 -44.44 -30.22 -7.97
N GLN A 465 -44.66 -29.55 -6.84
CA GLN A 465 -45.25 -30.17 -5.66
C GLN A 465 -46.65 -30.72 -5.97
N GLN A 466 -47.48 -29.97 -6.69
CA GLN A 466 -48.84 -30.39 -7.05
C GLN A 466 -48.85 -31.58 -8.01
N ASP A 467 -47.96 -31.59 -9.00
CA ASP A 467 -47.83 -32.68 -9.97
C ASP A 467 -47.37 -33.97 -9.28
N ILE A 468 -46.33 -33.88 -8.44
CA ILE A 468 -45.84 -35.02 -7.64
C ILE A 468 -46.92 -35.49 -6.65
N GLU A 469 -47.61 -34.59 -5.97
CA GLU A 469 -48.72 -34.97 -5.08
C GLU A 469 -49.84 -35.67 -5.85
N GLY A 470 -50.18 -35.21 -7.06
CA GLY A 470 -51.15 -35.88 -7.93
C GLY A 470 -50.71 -37.30 -8.30
N GLN A 471 -49.48 -37.47 -8.75
CA GLN A 471 -48.93 -38.78 -9.11
C GLN A 471 -48.89 -39.74 -7.90
N LEU A 472 -48.59 -39.24 -6.70
CA LEU A 472 -48.58 -40.05 -5.48
C LEU A 472 -50.00 -40.44 -5.02
N VAL A 473 -51.02 -39.59 -5.28
CA VAL A 473 -52.43 -39.96 -5.09
C VAL A 473 -52.83 -41.07 -6.05
N ASP A 474 -52.50 -40.94 -7.33
CA ASP A 474 -52.81 -41.95 -8.36
C ASP A 474 -52.14 -43.29 -8.05
N LEU A 475 -50.89 -43.25 -7.59
CA LEU A 475 -50.16 -44.43 -7.12
C LEU A 475 -50.90 -45.11 -5.95
N GLY A 476 -51.40 -44.33 -4.98
CA GLY A 476 -52.15 -44.85 -3.84
C GLY A 476 -53.46 -45.55 -4.21
N GLN A 477 -54.02 -45.29 -5.40
CA GLN A 477 -55.27 -45.89 -5.88
C GLN A 477 -55.06 -47.17 -6.71
N MET A 478 -53.81 -47.55 -7.00
CA MET A 478 -53.52 -48.71 -7.84
C MET A 478 -53.83 -50.03 -7.12
N SER A 479 -54.41 -50.97 -7.87
CA SER A 479 -54.64 -52.33 -7.39
C SER A 479 -53.32 -53.08 -7.27
N THR A 480 -53.00 -53.55 -6.07
CA THR A 480 -51.77 -54.32 -5.77
C THR A 480 -51.90 -55.80 -6.10
N ALA A 481 -53.03 -56.25 -6.66
CA ALA A 481 -53.36 -57.67 -6.84
C ALA A 481 -52.86 -58.28 -8.17
N GLN A 482 -52.49 -57.46 -9.16
CA GLN A 482 -51.95 -57.92 -10.46
C GLN A 482 -50.72 -57.08 -10.82
N VAL A 483 -49.54 -57.70 -10.75
CA VAL A 483 -48.25 -57.03 -10.99
C VAL A 483 -47.71 -57.42 -12.36
N ASP A 484 -48.03 -56.62 -13.38
CA ASP A 484 -47.48 -56.75 -14.74
C ASP A 484 -46.23 -55.87 -14.95
N THR A 485 -45.53 -56.01 -16.07
CA THR A 485 -44.34 -55.20 -16.42
C THR A 485 -44.62 -53.68 -16.38
N GLN A 486 -45.83 -53.26 -16.75
CA GLN A 486 -46.27 -51.87 -16.70
C GLN A 486 -46.38 -51.35 -15.25
N SER A 487 -46.85 -52.17 -14.31
CA SER A 487 -46.94 -51.81 -12.88
C SER A 487 -45.55 -51.62 -12.25
N SER A 488 -44.54 -52.33 -12.76
CA SER A 488 -43.15 -52.18 -12.30
C SER A 488 -42.55 -50.83 -12.68
N GLN A 489 -42.82 -50.35 -13.89
CA GLN A 489 -42.32 -49.05 -14.34
C GLN A 489 -43.01 -47.92 -13.58
N VAL A 490 -44.33 -48.03 -13.38
CA VAL A 490 -45.10 -47.07 -12.59
C VAL A 490 -44.67 -47.04 -11.11
N ALA A 491 -44.31 -48.18 -10.52
CA ALA A 491 -43.78 -48.23 -9.17
C ALA A 491 -42.38 -47.58 -9.07
N GLN A 492 -41.51 -47.76 -10.07
CA GLN A 492 -40.22 -47.08 -10.13
C GLN A 492 -40.39 -45.57 -10.26
N ASP A 493 -41.26 -45.11 -11.16
CA ASP A 493 -41.57 -43.69 -11.35
C ASP A 493 -42.19 -43.10 -10.07
N GLY A 494 -43.10 -43.82 -9.42
CA GLY A 494 -43.70 -43.44 -8.14
C GLY A 494 -42.69 -43.37 -6.99
N GLN A 495 -41.71 -44.29 -6.95
CA GLN A 495 -40.61 -44.24 -5.99
C GLN A 495 -39.69 -43.04 -6.24
N GLN A 496 -39.39 -42.70 -7.49
CA GLN A 496 -38.61 -41.51 -7.84
C GLN A 496 -39.35 -40.22 -7.47
N ALA A 497 -40.65 -40.16 -7.74
CA ALA A 497 -41.52 -39.05 -7.35
C ALA A 497 -41.57 -38.88 -5.83
N LEU A 498 -41.73 -39.97 -5.08
CA LEU A 498 -41.70 -39.97 -3.61
C LEU A 498 -40.33 -39.53 -3.07
N LYS A 499 -39.24 -40.02 -3.66
CA LYS A 499 -37.88 -39.60 -3.30
C LYS A 499 -37.70 -38.10 -3.49
N THR A 500 -38.12 -37.56 -4.64
CA THR A 500 -38.08 -36.13 -4.95
C THR A 500 -38.93 -35.32 -3.97
N TYR A 501 -40.14 -35.79 -3.63
CA TYR A 501 -41.02 -35.16 -2.64
C TYR A 501 -40.37 -35.07 -1.26
N LEU A 502 -39.77 -36.15 -0.79
CA LEU A 502 -39.10 -36.18 0.50
C LEU A 502 -37.83 -35.33 0.51
N MET A 503 -37.09 -35.28 -0.60
CA MET A 503 -35.95 -34.35 -0.73
C MET A 503 -36.42 -32.90 -0.66
N LEU A 504 -37.53 -32.53 -1.31
CA LEU A 504 -38.11 -31.18 -1.21
C LEU A 504 -38.57 -30.83 0.22
N ALA A 505 -38.90 -31.83 1.05
CA ALA A 505 -39.30 -31.65 2.44
C ALA A 505 -38.11 -31.58 3.42
N ASP A 506 -37.02 -32.29 3.11
CA ASP A 506 -35.81 -32.39 3.93
C ASP A 506 -34.55 -31.91 3.17
N PRO A 507 -34.11 -30.66 3.41
CA PRO A 507 -32.91 -30.09 2.79
C PRO A 507 -31.61 -30.88 3.01
N GLN A 508 -31.50 -31.66 4.10
CA GLN A 508 -30.28 -32.43 4.35
C GLN A 508 -30.14 -33.66 3.44
N ARG A 509 -31.27 -34.13 2.88
CA ARG A 509 -31.31 -35.26 1.95
C ARG A 509 -31.32 -34.83 0.49
N ALA A 510 -31.27 -33.53 0.24
CA ALA A 510 -31.31 -32.99 -1.10
C ALA A 510 -30.03 -33.30 -1.88
N ASP A 511 -30.23 -33.86 -3.07
CA ASP A 511 -29.17 -34.10 -4.04
C ASP A 511 -29.53 -33.38 -5.32
N SER A 512 -28.76 -32.33 -5.66
CA SER A 512 -29.03 -31.51 -6.83
C SER A 512 -28.94 -32.30 -8.14
N THR A 513 -28.08 -33.33 -8.21
CA THR A 513 -27.88 -34.13 -9.43
C THR A 513 -29.09 -35.02 -9.72
N PHE A 514 -29.71 -35.57 -8.67
CA PHE A 514 -30.95 -36.33 -8.78
C PHE A 514 -32.17 -35.43 -8.94
N MET A 515 -32.26 -34.33 -8.19
CA MET A 515 -33.45 -33.47 -8.18
C MET A 515 -33.63 -32.70 -9.48
N THR A 516 -32.58 -32.13 -10.06
CA THR A 516 -32.70 -31.26 -11.25
C THR A 516 -33.51 -31.89 -12.40
N PRO A 517 -33.21 -33.11 -12.88
CA PRO A 517 -34.01 -33.74 -13.93
C PRO A 517 -35.46 -34.05 -13.47
N GLN A 518 -35.65 -34.48 -12.23
CA GLN A 518 -36.97 -34.82 -11.67
C GLN A 518 -37.87 -33.58 -11.54
N LEU A 519 -37.32 -32.46 -11.05
CA LEU A 519 -38.05 -31.19 -10.98
C LEU A 519 -38.45 -30.72 -12.39
N GLY A 520 -37.57 -30.88 -13.39
CA GLY A 520 -37.86 -30.53 -14.77
C GLY A 520 -38.99 -31.38 -15.38
N GLN A 521 -39.01 -32.69 -15.08
CA GLN A 521 -40.04 -33.62 -15.52
C GLN A 521 -41.42 -33.26 -14.96
N HIS A 522 -41.50 -32.91 -13.67
CA HIS A 522 -42.74 -32.57 -12.98
C HIS A 522 -43.15 -31.10 -13.12
N TRP A 523 -42.35 -30.27 -13.79
CA TRP A 523 -42.69 -28.86 -14.02
C TRP A 523 -43.45 -28.70 -15.32
N ASN A 524 -44.78 -28.88 -15.27
CA ASN A 524 -45.64 -28.68 -16.44
C ASN A 524 -46.76 -27.62 -16.30
N PRO A 525 -46.47 -26.38 -15.83
CA PRO A 525 -47.47 -25.32 -15.84
C PRO A 525 -47.70 -24.73 -17.25
N ASP A 526 -48.88 -24.14 -17.44
CA ASP A 526 -49.23 -23.33 -18.61
C ASP A 526 -48.59 -21.94 -18.51
N THR A 527 -47.40 -21.80 -19.08
CA THR A 527 -46.57 -20.58 -18.93
C THR A 527 -46.72 -19.56 -20.06
N GLY A 528 -47.36 -19.93 -21.18
CA GLY A 528 -47.43 -19.09 -22.38
C GLY A 528 -46.09 -18.89 -23.10
N LEU A 529 -45.06 -19.66 -22.74
CA LEU A 529 -43.74 -19.66 -23.37
C LEU A 529 -43.70 -20.56 -24.62
N ARG A 530 -42.79 -20.29 -25.54
CA ARG A 530 -42.49 -21.22 -26.65
C ARG A 530 -41.86 -22.50 -26.10
N ALA A 531 -42.12 -23.65 -26.73
CA ALA A 531 -41.66 -24.96 -26.23
C ALA A 531 -40.14 -25.00 -25.93
N GLY A 532 -39.29 -24.52 -26.85
CA GLY A 532 -37.84 -24.47 -26.64
C GLY A 532 -37.41 -23.52 -25.52
N GLU A 533 -38.09 -22.37 -25.37
CA GLU A 533 -37.81 -21.41 -24.30
C GLU A 533 -38.26 -21.96 -22.93
N LYS A 534 -39.37 -22.69 -22.89
CA LYS A 534 -39.87 -23.37 -21.68
C LYS A 534 -38.86 -24.38 -21.15
N LEU A 535 -38.27 -25.20 -22.05
CA LEU A 535 -37.27 -26.22 -21.69
C LEU A 535 -35.96 -25.59 -21.17
N ASP A 536 -35.47 -24.55 -21.84
CA ASP A 536 -34.23 -23.88 -21.43
C ASP A 536 -34.40 -23.12 -20.10
N LEU A 537 -35.48 -22.35 -19.96
CA LEU A 537 -35.77 -21.63 -18.72
C LEU A 537 -36.02 -22.57 -17.55
N SER A 538 -36.75 -23.68 -17.73
CA SER A 538 -37.01 -24.61 -16.64
C SER A 538 -35.72 -25.26 -16.15
N ALA A 539 -34.86 -25.71 -17.06
CA ALA A 539 -33.57 -26.32 -16.73
C ALA A 539 -32.68 -25.36 -15.92
N GLN A 540 -32.55 -24.10 -16.36
CA GLN A 540 -31.74 -23.10 -15.66
C GLN A 540 -32.36 -22.75 -14.29
N LEU A 541 -33.66 -22.44 -14.25
CA LEU A 541 -34.33 -21.97 -13.04
C LEU A 541 -34.40 -23.06 -11.95
N LEU A 542 -34.75 -24.30 -12.32
CA LEU A 542 -34.87 -25.42 -11.39
C LEU A 542 -33.51 -25.99 -11.01
N GLY A 543 -32.54 -26.02 -11.92
CA GLY A 543 -31.16 -26.41 -11.61
C GLY A 543 -30.53 -25.49 -10.57
N PHE A 544 -30.68 -24.16 -10.76
CA PHE A 544 -30.23 -23.17 -9.76
C PHE A 544 -30.92 -23.38 -8.41
N TRP A 545 -32.24 -23.59 -8.40
CA TRP A 545 -32.97 -23.83 -7.15
C TRP A 545 -32.49 -25.11 -6.44
N ALA A 546 -32.34 -26.22 -7.17
CA ALA A 546 -31.90 -27.50 -6.61
C ALA A 546 -30.48 -27.43 -6.06
N GLN A 547 -29.59 -26.67 -6.70
CA GLN A 547 -28.21 -26.48 -6.25
C GLN A 547 -28.13 -25.70 -4.93
N HIS A 548 -28.96 -24.68 -4.74
CA HIS A 548 -28.93 -23.84 -3.55
C HIS A 548 -29.87 -24.31 -2.43
N PHE A 549 -30.78 -25.23 -2.71
CA PHE A 549 -31.74 -25.74 -1.73
C PHE A 549 -31.11 -26.30 -0.42
N PRO A 550 -29.99 -27.07 -0.45
CA PRO A 550 -29.36 -27.55 0.78
C PRO A 550 -28.87 -26.44 1.72
N ALA A 551 -28.49 -25.28 1.17
CA ALA A 551 -28.01 -24.12 1.93
C ALA A 551 -29.14 -23.24 2.50
N HIS A 552 -30.39 -23.50 2.12
CA HIS A 552 -31.55 -22.68 2.49
C HIS A 552 -32.71 -23.54 3.05
N PRO A 553 -32.65 -23.92 4.35
CA PRO A 553 -33.66 -24.78 4.96
C PRO A 553 -35.09 -24.22 4.95
N ASP A 554 -35.22 -22.90 4.87
CA ASP A 554 -36.50 -22.18 4.81
C ASP A 554 -37.28 -22.44 3.51
N TRP A 555 -36.64 -23.02 2.49
CA TRP A 555 -37.27 -23.28 1.19
C TRP A 555 -38.11 -24.55 1.17
N ARG A 556 -37.99 -25.42 2.18
CA ARG A 556 -38.65 -26.71 2.25
C ARG A 556 -40.16 -26.63 2.03
N ILE A 557 -40.72 -27.68 1.43
CA ILE A 557 -42.17 -27.87 1.38
C ILE A 557 -42.65 -28.44 2.72
N GLN A 558 -43.93 -28.26 3.02
CA GLN A 558 -44.56 -28.95 4.13
C GLN A 558 -45.10 -30.28 3.59
N PRO A 559 -44.52 -31.44 3.96
CA PRO A 559 -45.00 -32.72 3.47
C PRO A 559 -46.39 -33.05 4.03
N ARG A 560 -47.20 -33.74 3.22
CA ARG A 560 -48.44 -34.38 3.68
C ARG A 560 -48.12 -35.80 4.13
N GLU A 561 -48.09 -36.01 5.45
CA GLU A 561 -47.70 -37.30 6.04
C GLU A 561 -48.61 -38.45 5.59
N ASP A 562 -49.92 -38.21 5.45
CA ASP A 562 -50.87 -39.23 4.99
C ASP A 562 -50.56 -39.72 3.56
N LEU A 563 -50.18 -38.79 2.68
CA LEU A 563 -49.82 -39.08 1.29
C LEU A 563 -48.50 -39.86 1.21
N VAL A 564 -47.51 -39.46 2.00
CA VAL A 564 -46.23 -40.18 2.12
C VAL A 564 -46.45 -41.60 2.65
N GLY A 565 -47.27 -41.76 3.69
CA GLY A 565 -47.61 -43.05 4.28
C GLY A 565 -48.29 -43.98 3.28
N ASN A 566 -49.33 -43.49 2.60
CA ASN A 566 -50.06 -44.27 1.59
C ASN A 566 -49.15 -44.69 0.43
N ALA A 567 -48.36 -43.76 -0.12
CA ALA A 567 -47.43 -44.06 -1.20
C ALA A 567 -46.39 -45.11 -0.79
N ARG A 568 -45.83 -45.01 0.42
CA ARG A 568 -44.89 -46.02 0.96
C ARG A 568 -45.54 -47.38 1.07
N GLN A 569 -46.77 -47.45 1.60
CA GLN A 569 -47.49 -48.71 1.76
C GLN A 569 -47.77 -49.38 0.41
N THR A 570 -48.23 -48.63 -0.59
CA THR A 570 -48.50 -49.17 -1.93
C THR A 570 -47.21 -49.60 -2.62
N LEU A 571 -46.13 -48.82 -2.53
CA LEU A 571 -44.82 -49.21 -3.08
C LEU A 571 -44.29 -50.47 -2.39
N LEU A 572 -44.38 -50.57 -1.06
CA LEU A 572 -43.98 -51.76 -0.32
C LEU A 572 -44.83 -52.98 -0.69
N ALA A 573 -46.12 -52.80 -0.97
CA ALA A 573 -46.98 -53.89 -1.45
C ALA A 573 -46.56 -54.36 -2.85
N ILE A 574 -46.35 -53.45 -3.81
CA ILE A 574 -45.95 -53.80 -5.19
C ILE A 574 -44.53 -54.41 -5.21
N ILE A 575 -43.59 -53.79 -4.50
CA ILE A 575 -42.21 -54.29 -4.38
C ILE A 575 -42.18 -55.60 -3.58
N GLY A 576 -42.98 -55.73 -2.53
CA GLY A 576 -43.10 -56.95 -1.72
C GLY A 576 -43.68 -58.12 -2.51
N VAL A 577 -44.66 -57.89 -3.38
CA VAL A 577 -45.15 -58.91 -4.32
C VAL A 577 -44.04 -59.33 -5.29
N ARG A 578 -43.28 -58.38 -5.86
CA ARG A 578 -42.16 -58.67 -6.77
C ARG A 578 -41.00 -59.42 -6.09
N ASN A 579 -40.68 -59.04 -4.85
CA ASN A 579 -39.59 -59.62 -4.08
C ASN A 579 -40.04 -60.84 -3.25
N SER A 580 -41.27 -61.32 -3.44
CA SER A 580 -41.73 -62.56 -2.83
C SER A 580 -40.93 -63.74 -3.38
N GLU A 581 -40.57 -64.67 -2.51
CA GLU A 581 -39.80 -65.86 -2.86
C GLU A 581 -40.44 -66.62 -4.04
N ASP A 582 -41.77 -66.70 -4.06
CA ASP A 582 -42.56 -67.35 -5.12
C ASP A 582 -42.40 -66.66 -6.48
N THR A 583 -42.46 -65.33 -6.55
CA THR A 583 -42.35 -64.59 -7.81
C THR A 583 -40.94 -64.64 -8.38
N ILE A 584 -39.93 -64.59 -7.49
CA ILE A 584 -38.52 -64.71 -7.88
C ILE A 584 -38.23 -66.12 -8.39
N TYR A 585 -38.72 -67.13 -7.68
CA TYR A 585 -38.59 -68.52 -8.09
C TYR A 585 -39.24 -68.77 -9.46
N GLN A 586 -40.49 -68.31 -9.67
CA GLN A 586 -41.16 -68.42 -10.96
C GLN A 586 -40.42 -67.65 -12.06
N GLY A 587 -39.91 -66.43 -11.77
CA GLY A 587 -39.12 -65.66 -12.73
C GLY A 587 -37.81 -66.36 -13.14
N ILE A 588 -37.14 -67.03 -12.20
CA ILE A 588 -35.96 -67.86 -12.51
C ILE A 588 -36.37 -69.02 -13.43
N LEU A 589 -37.46 -69.72 -13.11
CA LEU A 589 -37.97 -70.82 -13.94
C LEU A 589 -38.34 -70.36 -15.35
N ASP A 590 -39.04 -69.24 -15.51
CA ASP A 590 -39.44 -68.70 -16.82
C ASP A 590 -38.24 -68.26 -17.67
N SER A 591 -37.25 -67.60 -17.04
CA SER A 591 -36.05 -67.11 -17.74
C SER A 591 -35.17 -68.25 -18.29
N VAL A 592 -35.22 -69.41 -17.64
CA VAL A 592 -34.45 -70.62 -17.99
C VAL A 592 -35.28 -71.61 -18.82
N GLY A 593 -36.61 -71.56 -18.69
CA GLY A 593 -37.63 -72.38 -19.36
C GLY A 593 -37.38 -72.64 -20.83
N HIS A 594 -36.99 -71.58 -21.55
CA HIS A 594 -36.81 -71.64 -22.99
C HIS A 594 -35.42 -72.11 -23.46
N LYS A 595 -34.44 -72.24 -22.55
CA LYS A 595 -33.06 -72.62 -22.91
C LYS A 595 -32.82 -74.13 -22.88
N TYR A 596 -33.61 -74.87 -22.10
CA TYR A 596 -33.44 -76.31 -21.92
C TYR A 596 -34.71 -77.03 -22.39
N PRO A 597 -34.62 -77.91 -23.42
CA PRO A 597 -35.80 -78.61 -23.91
C PRO A 597 -36.28 -79.67 -22.91
N ASP A 598 -37.59 -79.90 -22.92
CA ASP A 598 -38.24 -80.94 -22.11
C ASP A 598 -37.68 -82.33 -22.42
N GLN A 599 -37.43 -83.10 -21.37
CA GLN A 599 -36.88 -84.44 -21.48
C GLN A 599 -38.00 -85.47 -21.62
N THR A 600 -37.85 -86.34 -22.62
CA THR A 600 -38.74 -87.48 -22.86
C THR A 600 -38.09 -88.76 -22.36
N LEU A 601 -38.87 -89.83 -22.21
CA LEU A 601 -38.31 -91.16 -21.86
C LEU A 601 -37.16 -91.54 -22.81
N ALA A 602 -37.31 -91.26 -24.10
CA ALA A 602 -36.30 -91.56 -25.11
C ALA A 602 -34.99 -90.75 -24.93
N SER A 603 -35.06 -89.50 -24.45
CA SER A 603 -33.86 -88.68 -24.21
C SER A 603 -33.14 -89.07 -22.92
N LEU A 604 -33.88 -89.49 -21.89
CA LEU A 604 -33.31 -89.93 -20.61
C LEU A 604 -32.65 -91.31 -20.70
N THR A 605 -33.09 -92.18 -21.63
CA THR A 605 -32.52 -93.52 -21.83
C THR A 605 -31.60 -93.62 -23.04
N ALA A 606 -31.00 -92.50 -23.46
CA ALA A 606 -30.08 -92.45 -24.58
C ALA A 606 -29.02 -93.56 -24.50
N GLY A 607 -29.04 -94.49 -25.46
CA GLY A 607 -28.16 -95.66 -25.52
C GLY A 607 -28.77 -97.00 -25.08
N THR A 608 -30.01 -97.03 -24.58
CA THR A 608 -30.76 -98.27 -24.25
C THR A 608 -32.17 -98.23 -24.85
N ASP A 609 -32.56 -99.24 -25.61
CA ASP A 609 -33.91 -99.31 -26.19
C ASP A 609 -34.93 -99.73 -25.12
N THR A 610 -35.85 -98.82 -24.80
CA THR A 610 -36.94 -99.04 -23.83
C THR A 610 -38.25 -99.51 -24.47
N ARG A 611 -38.29 -99.64 -25.80
CA ARG A 611 -39.48 -100.04 -26.55
C ARG A 611 -40.00 -101.40 -26.07
N GLY A 612 -41.23 -101.40 -25.55
CA GLY A 612 -41.94 -102.60 -25.09
C GLY A 612 -41.80 -102.95 -23.60
N LEU A 613 -40.90 -102.28 -22.86
CA LEU A 613 -40.73 -102.48 -21.41
C LEU A 613 -41.37 -101.35 -20.59
N PHE A 614 -41.18 -100.11 -21.03
CA PHE A 614 -41.79 -98.93 -20.40
C PHE A 614 -42.29 -97.98 -21.50
N ALA A 615 -43.50 -97.45 -21.35
CA ALA A 615 -44.08 -96.47 -22.25
C ALA A 615 -44.74 -95.35 -21.42
N THR A 616 -44.39 -94.10 -21.71
CA THR A 616 -45.03 -92.92 -21.11
C THR A 616 -45.07 -91.78 -22.11
N SER A 617 -46.14 -91.01 -22.07
CA SER A 617 -46.30 -89.74 -22.80
C SER A 617 -45.93 -88.52 -21.94
N ALA A 618 -45.64 -88.71 -20.66
CA ALA A 618 -45.24 -87.63 -19.77
C ALA A 618 -43.82 -87.15 -20.09
N THR A 619 -43.63 -85.84 -20.07
CA THR A 619 -42.33 -85.19 -20.22
C THR A 619 -41.93 -84.53 -18.89
N VAL A 620 -40.62 -84.42 -18.67
CA VAL A 620 -40.07 -83.66 -17.55
C VAL A 620 -39.60 -82.30 -18.10
N PRO A 621 -40.09 -81.16 -17.55
CA PRO A 621 -39.65 -79.86 -18.02
C PRO A 621 -38.13 -79.70 -17.95
N GLY A 622 -37.53 -79.16 -19.01
CA GLY A 622 -36.07 -79.07 -19.14
C GLY A 622 -35.38 -78.31 -17.99
N VAL A 623 -36.10 -77.37 -17.37
CA VAL A 623 -35.65 -76.58 -16.21
C VAL A 623 -35.35 -77.43 -14.96
N PHE A 624 -35.98 -78.59 -14.81
CA PHE A 624 -35.78 -79.45 -13.64
C PHE A 624 -34.67 -80.49 -13.85
N THR A 625 -33.86 -80.35 -14.91
CA THR A 625 -32.73 -81.25 -15.18
C THR A 625 -31.46 -80.79 -14.45
N ARG A 626 -30.55 -81.72 -14.18
CA ARG A 626 -29.22 -81.41 -13.62
C ARG A 626 -28.42 -80.43 -14.51
N GLN A 627 -28.59 -80.53 -15.83
CA GLN A 627 -27.94 -79.65 -16.79
C GLN A 627 -28.44 -78.20 -16.66
N ALA A 628 -29.74 -78.00 -16.41
CA ALA A 628 -30.31 -76.68 -16.16
C ALA A 628 -29.87 -76.13 -14.80
N TRP A 629 -29.78 -76.99 -13.77
CA TRP A 629 -29.26 -76.63 -12.44
C TRP A 629 -27.84 -76.07 -12.51
N GLU A 630 -26.89 -76.88 -12.96
CA GLU A 630 -25.47 -76.54 -13.01
C GLU A 630 -25.16 -75.44 -14.04
N GLY A 631 -25.98 -75.31 -15.08
CA GLY A 631 -25.74 -74.39 -16.18
C GLY A 631 -26.36 -72.99 -16.03
N SER A 632 -27.46 -72.82 -15.30
CA SER A 632 -28.14 -71.51 -15.22
C SER A 632 -28.90 -71.26 -13.92
N ILE A 633 -29.56 -72.26 -13.33
CA ILE A 633 -30.44 -72.03 -12.16
C ILE A 633 -29.64 -71.69 -10.91
N ASP A 634 -28.54 -72.40 -10.63
CA ASP A 634 -27.69 -72.16 -9.44
C ASP A 634 -27.17 -70.69 -9.43
N ALA A 635 -26.62 -70.25 -10.56
CA ALA A 635 -26.15 -68.88 -10.72
C ALA A 635 -27.28 -67.83 -10.66
N ALA A 636 -28.46 -68.13 -11.21
CA ALA A 636 -29.60 -67.22 -11.18
C ALA A 636 -30.18 -67.05 -9.76
N ILE A 637 -30.18 -68.10 -8.95
CA ILE A 637 -30.57 -68.04 -7.54
C ILE A 637 -29.56 -67.20 -6.75
N ASP A 638 -28.26 -67.45 -6.93
CA ASP A 638 -27.19 -66.67 -6.29
C ASP A 638 -27.24 -65.18 -6.66
N ASP A 639 -27.55 -64.87 -7.91
CA ASP A 639 -27.68 -63.49 -8.40
C ASP A 639 -28.92 -62.79 -7.81
N ALA A 640 -30.06 -63.49 -7.79
CA ALA A 640 -31.28 -62.99 -7.16
C ALA A 640 -31.10 -62.75 -5.65
N ALA A 641 -30.41 -63.65 -4.95
CA ALA A 641 -30.12 -63.51 -3.52
C ALA A 641 -29.26 -62.27 -3.21
N LYS A 642 -28.28 -61.94 -4.06
CA LYS A 642 -27.43 -60.76 -3.90
C LYS A 642 -28.17 -59.45 -4.15
N HIS A 643 -29.09 -59.42 -5.12
CA HIS A 643 -29.83 -58.22 -5.50
C HIS A 643 -31.14 -58.00 -4.72
N ASN A 644 -31.62 -59.01 -4.00
CA ASN A 644 -32.79 -58.91 -3.10
C ASN A 644 -32.49 -58.24 -1.75
N GLY A 645 -31.21 -58.00 -1.44
CA GLY A 645 -30.85 -57.18 -0.29
C GLY A 645 -31.47 -55.81 -0.45
N VAL A 646 -32.51 -55.52 0.35
CA VAL A 646 -33.09 -54.20 0.51
C VAL A 646 -32.00 -53.27 1.03
N GLU A 647 -31.17 -52.75 0.12
CA GLU A 647 -30.31 -51.61 0.42
C GLU A 647 -31.22 -50.54 1.01
N GLY A 648 -30.82 -50.01 2.17
CA GLY A 648 -31.61 -49.13 3.03
C GLY A 648 -32.09 -47.88 2.30
N ASN A 649 -33.16 -48.03 1.51
CA ASN A 649 -33.79 -46.97 0.78
C ASN A 649 -34.63 -46.18 1.79
N TRP A 650 -34.02 -45.16 2.37
CA TRP A 650 -34.62 -44.26 3.35
C TRP A 650 -35.98 -43.70 2.89
N VAL A 651 -36.26 -43.71 1.59
CA VAL A 651 -37.53 -43.32 0.96
C VAL A 651 -38.69 -44.22 1.39
N LEU A 652 -38.49 -45.53 1.51
CA LEU A 652 -39.53 -46.51 1.85
C LEU A 652 -39.69 -46.73 3.36
N GLY A 653 -38.79 -46.16 4.17
CA GLY A 653 -38.86 -46.22 5.63
C GLY A 653 -38.41 -47.57 6.20
N ASN A 654 -37.10 -47.79 6.30
CA ASN A 654 -36.51 -48.80 7.16
C ASN A 654 -35.56 -48.12 8.15
N SER A 655 -36.10 -47.52 9.20
CA SER A 655 -35.36 -47.43 10.45
C SER A 655 -35.76 -48.67 11.22
N ALA A 656 -34.84 -49.62 11.35
CA ALA A 656 -35.04 -50.83 12.13
C ALA A 656 -35.80 -50.49 13.41
N ASN A 657 -36.92 -51.18 13.63
CA ASN A 657 -37.40 -51.39 14.99
C ASN A 657 -36.19 -51.82 15.81
N SER A 658 -35.77 -50.95 16.72
CA SER A 658 -34.97 -51.32 17.86
C SER A 658 -35.80 -52.32 18.64
N VAL A 659 -35.70 -53.59 18.24
CA VAL A 659 -36.13 -54.70 19.07
C VAL A 659 -35.23 -54.63 20.28
N ASN A 660 -35.83 -54.04 21.30
CA ASN A 660 -35.52 -54.15 22.70
C ASN A 660 -34.95 -55.54 22.98
N SER A 661 -33.62 -55.65 22.99
CA SER A 661 -32.92 -56.80 23.55
C SER A 661 -33.03 -56.63 25.06
N GLY A 662 -34.25 -56.87 25.55
CA GLY A 662 -34.53 -57.11 26.94
C GLY A 662 -33.68 -58.31 27.35
N SER A 663 -32.67 -58.02 28.14
CA SER A 663 -31.92 -58.97 28.94
C SER A 663 -32.87 -60.00 29.57
N SER A 664 -32.85 -61.22 29.05
CA SER A 664 -33.20 -62.42 29.81
C SER A 664 -31.91 -63.14 30.15
N GLN A 665 -31.81 -63.50 31.43
CA GLN A 665 -30.61 -63.89 32.18
C GLN A 665 -30.01 -65.23 31.73
N ALA A 666 -28.69 -65.31 31.83
CA ALA A 666 -27.99 -66.40 32.53
C ALA A 666 -26.71 -65.84 33.15
#